data_AF-G5JTS2-F1
#
_entry.id   AF-G5JTS2-F1
#
_cell.length_a   1.000
_cell.length_b   1.000
_cell.length_c   1.000
_cell.angle_alpha   90.00
_cell.angle_beta   90.00
_cell.angle_gamma   90.00
#
_symmetry.space_group_name_H-M   'P 1'
#
loop_
_entity.id
_entity.type
_entity.pdbx_description
1 polymer ?
#
loop_
_entity_poly.entity_id
_entity_poly.type
_entity_poly.pdbx_seq_one_letter_code
_entity_poly.pdbx_strand_id
1 'polypeptide(L)'
;MRKIIKDIDWYKILQIVLICLFVFCISFFLVNQQLLQGHRAHKLLKVFKSSGTLNGTLYGISVVGLAIYVSRGLKWELWLQYGLGYLTYLFVSYFLLVTRNLNNAKFRWEHLGHNDFFQSKTLLTVLGILVLAGVIQFLSDKLRENHKKNQSKHSKLEDSLLSLDKPLKHYKSYQLPVFAFLGMAIVNDHLAIAAMKPSLLSLIKKADLSDYAWAMGASLAICLVLYSALCFVVARGIADAMKKQASISLAVATSFLLAIIFNYIFQATIKADGPILGRYIFPGASVYQILVLALVNVVFYMVVNRYLIATTTLIAVGSLLSVANSIKFSMRNEPVLFSDLSWLKDVGLLLSYVNATAILIAVLAIVALAGLTYFLWKLLSFKDIIHSDWRLRVAVSIPILVLFTTVVTIFGQQENGKIANNIPILSSLNNTENIEWMGQSVVARERSLMFVWTKQLTSSKMERPSGYSKNTIEKLAQEYTQKADVINKGRKGSISDQTVIFVLSESFADPSRLSDVSLNRDPIPYIKSVKKNYTSGLMKADSYGGGTANMEFQSLTGLPMYNLSSSISTLYTEVAPEMKRMPSISDSFESQNKIAIHLGDAYMYSRKSIYRRLGFNEFIAADGGTKKSKHLGTLGVYPSDANTYQTVTDNINPSQNQFFSVITYQNHAPWNYTDKTPYGGSGKGFDPAENSYTNNYAKELKQTDDATKEFLSELSKLDKKVTVVFYGDHLPGFYPDSTFKDKPETQYQTDYFIWSNYPTPKQNHPYINSSDFSAELLLTTSTKVSPYQALLTEVMDNASIDKKHTTKKQKKVAHDLKLIEYDLISGKGYIASNDDFFKVKGEK
;
A
#
# COMPACT_ATOMS: atom_id res chain seq x y z
N MET A 1 -30.73 -39.95 -11.69
CA MET A 1 -29.56 -40.36 -10.85
C MET A 1 -28.99 -41.73 -11.22
N ARG A 2 -29.74 -42.85 -11.20
CA ARG A 2 -29.19 -44.20 -11.55
C ARG A 2 -28.56 -44.32 -12.95
N LYS A 3 -29.08 -43.59 -13.96
CA LYS A 3 -28.50 -43.53 -15.32
C LYS A 3 -27.16 -42.77 -15.34
N ILE A 4 -27.11 -41.60 -14.70
CA ILE A 4 -25.90 -40.75 -14.57
C ILE A 4 -24.78 -41.49 -13.82
N ILE A 5 -25.10 -42.29 -12.79
CA ILE A 5 -24.09 -43.05 -12.03
C ILE A 5 -23.54 -44.26 -12.82
N LYS A 6 -24.34 -44.84 -13.73
CA LYS A 6 -23.92 -45.93 -14.62
C LYS A 6 -22.99 -45.48 -15.75
N ASP A 7 -23.10 -44.21 -16.16
CA ASP A 7 -22.27 -43.63 -17.22
C ASP A 7 -20.92 -43.07 -16.69
N ILE A 8 -20.67 -43.16 -15.38
CA ILE A 8 -19.39 -42.76 -14.78
C ILE A 8 -18.36 -43.88 -14.97
N ASP A 9 -17.25 -43.54 -15.61
CA ASP A 9 -16.06 -44.39 -15.68
C ASP A 9 -15.33 -44.42 -14.33
N TRP A 10 -15.83 -45.28 -13.43
CA TRP A 10 -15.27 -45.47 -12.08
C TRP A 10 -13.81 -45.90 -12.10
N TYR A 11 -13.38 -46.61 -13.14
CA TYR A 11 -11.99 -47.03 -13.29
C TYR A 11 -11.08 -45.83 -13.54
N LYS A 12 -11.47 -44.91 -14.43
CA LYS A 12 -10.74 -43.66 -14.66
C LYS A 12 -10.70 -42.77 -13.42
N ILE A 13 -11.79 -42.67 -12.67
CA ILE A 13 -11.81 -41.90 -11.41
C ILE A 13 -10.84 -42.52 -10.40
N LEU A 14 -10.89 -43.83 -10.21
CA LEU A 14 -9.99 -44.55 -9.30
C LEU A 14 -8.52 -44.31 -9.67
N GLN A 15 -8.19 -44.33 -10.96
CA GLN A 15 -6.82 -44.03 -11.42
C GLN A 15 -6.38 -42.60 -11.09
N ILE A 16 -7.22 -41.60 -11.36
CA ILE A 16 -6.91 -40.20 -11.04
C ILE A 16 -6.69 -40.05 -9.54
N VAL A 17 -7.55 -40.65 -8.72
CA VAL A 17 -7.44 -40.64 -7.26
C VAL A 17 -6.13 -41.27 -6.80
N LEU A 18 -5.75 -42.44 -7.34
CA LEU A 18 -4.50 -43.12 -6.99
C LEU A 18 -3.25 -42.30 -7.36
N ILE A 19 -3.23 -41.68 -8.55
CA ILE A 19 -2.11 -40.81 -8.97
C ILE A 19 -1.99 -39.62 -8.03
N CYS A 20 -3.09 -38.93 -7.74
CA CYS A 20 -3.12 -37.82 -6.81
C CYS A 20 -2.66 -38.24 -5.41
N LEU A 21 -3.10 -39.41 -4.94
CA LEU A 21 -2.70 -39.95 -3.63
C LEU A 21 -1.20 -40.26 -3.59
N PHE A 22 -0.64 -40.90 -4.61
CA PHE A 22 0.79 -41.19 -4.66
C PHE A 22 1.65 -39.92 -4.70
N VAL A 23 1.27 -38.93 -5.52
CA VAL A 23 1.96 -37.63 -5.57
C VAL A 23 1.85 -36.88 -4.24
N PHE A 24 0.69 -36.96 -3.59
CA PHE A 24 0.49 -36.43 -2.25
C PHE A 24 1.42 -37.08 -1.23
N CYS A 25 1.46 -38.42 -1.15
CA CYS A 25 2.32 -39.15 -0.23
C CYS A 25 3.81 -38.81 -0.42
N ILE A 26 4.26 -38.70 -1.68
CA ILE A 26 5.64 -38.29 -2.00
C ILE A 26 5.90 -36.88 -1.49
N SER A 27 5.03 -35.93 -1.85
CA SER A 27 5.18 -34.53 -1.45
C SER A 27 5.14 -34.37 0.07
N PHE A 28 4.28 -35.12 0.75
CA PHE A 28 4.12 -35.08 2.19
C PHE A 28 5.39 -35.54 2.87
N PHE A 29 5.99 -36.64 2.41
CA PHE A 29 7.28 -37.11 2.91
C PHE A 29 8.39 -36.08 2.71
N LEU A 30 8.52 -35.53 1.51
CA LEU A 30 9.57 -34.56 1.17
C LEU A 30 9.44 -33.25 1.95
N VAL A 31 8.25 -32.65 2.04
CA VAL A 31 8.01 -31.44 2.84
C VAL A 31 8.25 -31.71 4.33
N ASN A 32 7.76 -32.83 4.86
CA ASN A 32 7.92 -33.17 6.27
C ASN A 32 9.39 -33.35 6.66
N GLN A 33 10.22 -33.94 5.80
CA GLN A 33 11.67 -34.01 6.00
C GLN A 33 12.30 -32.62 6.12
N GLN A 34 11.92 -31.69 5.23
CA GLN A 34 12.46 -30.33 5.23
C GLN A 34 12.05 -29.50 6.46
N LEU A 35 10.82 -29.67 6.94
CA LEU A 35 10.33 -28.96 8.12
C LEU A 35 10.97 -29.48 9.42
N LEU A 36 11.22 -30.79 9.52
CA LEU A 36 11.72 -31.45 10.73
C LEU A 36 13.25 -31.45 10.88
N GLN A 37 14.02 -31.18 9.80
CA GLN A 37 15.48 -31.08 9.85
C GLN A 37 16.01 -29.82 10.58
N GLY A 38 15.12 -28.97 11.10
CA GLY A 38 15.45 -27.60 11.53
C GLY A 38 15.83 -27.35 12.99
N HIS A 39 15.11 -27.78 14.02
CA HIS A 39 15.31 -27.29 15.40
C HIS A 39 15.03 -28.37 16.47
N ARG A 40 15.89 -28.48 17.49
CA ARG A 40 15.71 -29.26 18.75
C ARG A 40 15.14 -30.68 18.55
N ALA A 41 15.68 -31.41 17.58
CA ALA A 41 15.19 -32.72 17.18
C ALA A 41 15.13 -33.73 18.34
N HIS A 42 16.09 -33.77 19.28
CA HIS A 42 16.17 -34.87 20.26
C HIS A 42 14.97 -35.07 21.21
N LYS A 43 14.20 -34.04 21.57
CA LYS A 43 13.00 -34.18 22.43
C LYS A 43 11.69 -34.38 21.66
N LEU A 44 11.55 -33.78 20.48
CA LEU A 44 10.37 -33.92 19.61
C LEU A 44 10.37 -35.25 18.81
N LEU A 45 11.54 -35.87 18.64
CA LEU A 45 11.76 -36.96 17.71
C LEU A 45 10.95 -38.24 18.00
N LYS A 46 10.55 -38.59 19.23
CA LYS A 46 10.02 -39.95 19.46
C LYS A 46 8.63 -40.18 18.83
N VAL A 47 7.73 -39.20 18.95
CA VAL A 47 6.36 -39.26 18.38
C VAL A 47 6.37 -39.01 16.86
N PHE A 48 7.30 -38.18 16.36
CA PHE A 48 7.45 -37.92 14.92
C PHE A 48 8.34 -38.96 14.18
N LYS A 49 9.12 -39.79 14.90
CA LYS A 49 9.92 -40.88 14.31
C LYS A 49 9.06 -42.06 13.87
N SER A 50 8.06 -42.45 14.65
CA SER A 50 7.15 -43.56 14.29
C SER A 50 6.31 -43.22 13.05
N SER A 51 5.85 -41.97 12.93
CA SER A 51 5.20 -41.47 11.71
C SER A 51 6.19 -41.34 10.54
N GLY A 52 7.47 -41.05 10.81
CA GLY A 52 8.54 -41.04 9.81
C GLY A 52 8.72 -42.37 9.06
N THR A 53 8.68 -43.50 9.77
CA THR A 53 8.77 -44.84 9.16
C THR A 53 7.56 -45.13 8.26
N LEU A 54 6.34 -44.87 8.74
CA LEU A 54 5.12 -45.04 7.95
C LEU A 54 5.13 -44.18 6.69
N ASN A 55 5.51 -42.90 6.83
CA ASN A 55 5.61 -41.97 5.69
C ASN A 55 6.67 -42.40 4.68
N GLY A 56 7.81 -42.95 5.14
CA GLY A 56 8.85 -43.51 4.27
C GLY A 56 8.37 -44.73 3.48
N THR A 57 7.62 -45.64 4.11
CA THR A 57 7.01 -46.78 3.43
C THR A 57 5.99 -46.33 2.39
N LEU A 58 5.11 -45.38 2.74
CA LEU A 58 4.13 -44.81 1.81
C LEU A 58 4.80 -44.10 0.63
N TYR A 59 5.90 -43.39 0.87
CA TYR A 59 6.74 -42.79 -0.18
C TYR A 59 7.25 -43.87 -1.15
N GLY A 60 7.83 -44.96 -0.64
CA GLY A 60 8.35 -46.07 -1.46
C GLY A 60 7.25 -46.73 -2.30
N ILE A 61 6.10 -47.06 -1.69
CA ILE A 61 4.94 -47.61 -2.40
C ILE A 61 4.46 -46.65 -3.49
N SER A 62 4.41 -45.35 -3.20
CA SER A 62 3.96 -44.32 -4.15
C SER A 62 4.89 -44.17 -5.34
N VAL A 63 6.21 -44.23 -5.12
CA VAL A 63 7.22 -44.21 -6.20
C VAL A 63 7.04 -45.41 -7.12
N VAL A 64 6.90 -46.62 -6.58
CA VAL A 64 6.67 -47.84 -7.37
C VAL A 64 5.33 -47.78 -8.11
N GLY A 65 4.26 -47.37 -7.42
CA GLY A 65 2.92 -47.24 -8.01
C GLY A 65 2.87 -46.26 -9.17
N LEU A 66 3.53 -45.10 -9.04
CA LEU A 66 3.64 -44.13 -10.13
C LEU A 66 4.55 -44.62 -11.26
N ALA A 67 5.64 -45.35 -10.95
CA ALA A 67 6.51 -45.92 -11.97
C ALA A 67 5.77 -46.95 -12.84
N ILE A 68 4.92 -47.80 -12.24
CA ILE A 68 4.06 -48.74 -12.97
C ILE A 68 3.04 -47.99 -13.84
N TYR A 69 2.51 -46.86 -13.38
CA TYR A 69 1.58 -46.06 -14.17
C TYR A 69 2.28 -45.38 -15.35
N VAL A 70 3.41 -44.72 -15.08
CA VAL A 70 4.21 -43.99 -16.07
C VAL A 70 4.81 -44.94 -17.12
N SER A 71 5.19 -46.17 -16.74
CA SER A 71 5.80 -47.14 -17.67
C SER A 71 4.91 -47.50 -18.87
N ARG A 72 3.59 -47.36 -18.72
CA ARG A 72 2.60 -47.62 -19.78
C ARG A 72 2.40 -46.45 -20.75
N GLY A 73 3.00 -45.29 -20.45
CA GLY A 73 2.78 -44.03 -21.15
C GLY A 73 4.04 -43.20 -21.37
N LEU A 74 5.21 -43.83 -21.34
CA LEU A 74 6.52 -43.21 -21.60
C LEU A 74 6.59 -42.75 -23.07
N LYS A 75 6.11 -41.53 -23.30
CA LYS A 75 6.24 -40.80 -24.57
C LYS A 75 7.23 -39.67 -24.41
N TRP A 76 8.19 -39.57 -25.32
CA TRP A 76 9.24 -38.55 -25.27
C TRP A 76 8.65 -37.13 -25.18
N GLU A 77 7.55 -36.86 -25.89
CA GLU A 77 6.92 -35.54 -25.93
C GLU A 77 6.39 -35.08 -24.57
N LEU A 78 5.89 -36.01 -23.74
CA LEU A 78 5.38 -35.70 -22.40
C LEU A 78 6.50 -35.33 -21.43
N TRP A 79 7.66 -35.98 -21.55
CA TRP A 79 8.81 -35.72 -20.68
C TRP A 79 9.62 -34.52 -21.13
N LEU A 80 9.63 -34.20 -22.43
CA LEU A 80 10.08 -32.91 -22.93
C LEU A 80 9.21 -31.77 -22.37
N GLN A 81 7.88 -31.95 -22.36
CA GLN A 81 6.96 -31.00 -21.75
C GLN A 81 7.21 -30.83 -20.24
N TYR A 82 7.45 -31.91 -19.51
CA TYR A 82 7.86 -31.83 -18.11
C TYR A 82 9.17 -31.06 -17.94
N GLY A 83 10.20 -31.36 -18.74
CA GLY A 83 11.50 -30.68 -18.67
C GLY A 83 11.40 -29.18 -18.93
N LEU A 84 10.69 -28.77 -19.99
CA LEU A 84 10.44 -27.35 -20.28
C LEU A 84 9.61 -26.67 -19.19
N GLY A 85 8.58 -27.35 -18.67
CA GLY A 85 7.77 -26.85 -17.56
C GLY A 85 8.58 -26.67 -16.28
N TYR A 86 9.47 -27.62 -15.98
CA TYR A 86 10.34 -27.58 -14.81
C TYR A 86 11.38 -26.45 -14.93
N LEU A 87 12.01 -26.28 -16.10
CA LEU A 87 12.90 -25.14 -16.37
C LEU A 87 12.17 -23.80 -16.18
N THR A 88 10.95 -23.68 -16.73
CA THR A 88 10.12 -22.48 -16.56
C THR A 88 9.83 -22.22 -15.09
N TYR A 89 9.50 -23.26 -14.33
CA TYR A 89 9.31 -23.18 -12.88
C TYR A 89 10.56 -22.65 -12.16
N LEU A 90 11.76 -23.14 -12.48
CA LEU A 90 13.01 -22.67 -11.85
C LEU A 90 13.20 -21.16 -12.09
N PHE A 91 13.00 -20.69 -13.33
CA PHE A 91 13.08 -19.26 -13.64
C PHE A 91 12.04 -18.44 -12.90
N VAL A 92 10.79 -18.89 -12.83
CA VAL A 92 9.72 -18.19 -12.11
C VAL A 92 10.01 -18.14 -10.61
N SER A 93 10.39 -19.27 -10.01
CA SER A 93 10.75 -19.33 -8.58
C SER A 93 11.91 -18.39 -8.27
N TYR A 94 12.95 -18.40 -9.10
CA TYR A 94 14.10 -17.51 -8.93
C TYR A 94 13.75 -16.04 -9.11
N PHE A 95 12.91 -15.71 -10.10
CA PHE A 95 12.45 -14.33 -10.30
C PHE A 95 11.65 -13.81 -9.10
N LEU A 96 10.85 -14.67 -8.46
CA LEU A 96 10.17 -14.34 -7.21
C LEU A 96 11.17 -14.16 -6.05
N LEU A 97 12.23 -14.98 -5.97
CA LEU A 97 13.30 -14.79 -4.99
C LEU A 97 14.00 -13.44 -5.18
N VAL A 98 14.33 -13.07 -6.42
CA VAL A 98 14.91 -11.76 -6.76
C VAL A 98 13.98 -10.64 -6.32
N THR A 99 12.68 -10.74 -6.64
CA THR A 99 11.68 -9.73 -6.26
C THR A 99 11.62 -9.55 -4.74
N ARG A 100 11.65 -10.64 -3.97
CA ARG A 100 11.62 -10.62 -2.50
C ARG A 100 12.89 -10.05 -1.86
N ASN A 101 13.96 -9.91 -2.64
CA ASN A 101 15.26 -9.38 -2.19
C ASN A 101 15.59 -8.02 -2.83
N LEU A 102 14.62 -7.35 -3.46
CA LEU A 102 14.85 -6.02 -4.04
C LEU A 102 15.39 -5.00 -3.01
N ASN A 103 14.90 -5.08 -1.77
CA ASN A 103 15.32 -4.22 -0.66
C ASN A 103 16.62 -4.69 0.04
N ASN A 104 17.23 -5.77 -0.44
CA ASN A 104 18.46 -6.35 0.12
C ASN A 104 19.68 -5.94 -0.71
N ALA A 105 20.36 -4.87 -0.31
CA ALA A 105 21.57 -4.38 -0.98
C ALA A 105 22.71 -5.41 -1.08
N LYS A 106 22.72 -6.45 -0.22
CA LYS A 106 23.71 -7.54 -0.24
C LYS A 106 23.35 -8.67 -1.21
N PHE A 107 22.11 -8.72 -1.68
CA PHE A 107 21.68 -9.75 -2.63
C PHE A 107 22.28 -9.48 -4.00
N ARG A 108 22.78 -10.54 -4.63
CA ARG A 108 23.39 -10.53 -5.97
C ARG A 108 22.66 -11.58 -6.80
N TRP A 109 21.89 -11.14 -7.79
CA TRP A 109 20.98 -12.00 -8.55
C TRP A 109 21.73 -12.92 -9.52
N GLU A 110 22.98 -12.63 -9.82
CA GLU A 110 23.87 -13.39 -10.67
C GLU A 110 24.45 -14.65 -9.98
N HIS A 111 24.44 -14.72 -8.63
CA HIS A 111 25.00 -15.82 -7.86
C HIS A 111 24.04 -17.03 -7.73
N LEU A 112 23.66 -17.63 -8.87
CA LEU A 112 22.65 -18.69 -8.97
C LEU A 112 22.84 -19.86 -7.98
N GLY A 113 24.10 -20.32 -7.81
CA GLY A 113 24.42 -21.44 -6.92
C GLY A 113 24.27 -21.11 -5.44
N HIS A 114 24.63 -19.89 -5.03
CA HIS A 114 24.48 -19.45 -3.63
C HIS A 114 23.02 -19.16 -3.29
N ASN A 115 22.23 -18.76 -4.29
CA ASN A 115 20.82 -18.41 -4.14
C ASN A 115 19.88 -19.60 -4.38
N ASP A 116 20.38 -20.83 -4.35
CA ASP A 116 19.59 -22.07 -4.51
C ASP A 116 18.71 -22.10 -5.77
N PHE A 117 19.21 -21.64 -6.92
CA PHE A 117 18.46 -21.66 -8.19
C PHE A 117 17.99 -23.08 -8.57
N PHE A 118 18.86 -24.08 -8.39
CA PHE A 118 18.59 -25.46 -8.81
C PHE A 118 17.88 -26.27 -7.70
N GLN A 119 16.59 -26.56 -7.89
CA GLN A 119 15.75 -27.25 -6.90
C GLN A 119 15.74 -28.78 -7.08
N SER A 120 16.83 -29.46 -6.72
CA SER A 120 17.08 -30.88 -7.07
C SER A 120 16.21 -31.92 -6.34
N LYS A 121 15.59 -31.58 -5.20
CA LYS A 121 14.94 -32.57 -4.30
C LYS A 121 13.81 -33.37 -4.97
N THR A 122 12.90 -32.69 -5.65
CA THR A 122 11.79 -33.34 -6.37
C THR A 122 12.25 -33.94 -7.70
N LEU A 123 13.24 -33.31 -8.34
CA LEU A 123 13.82 -33.79 -9.59
C LEU A 123 14.42 -35.19 -9.43
N LEU A 124 15.16 -35.44 -8.35
CA LEU A 124 15.71 -36.76 -8.05
C LEU A 124 14.64 -37.84 -7.92
N THR A 125 13.53 -37.54 -7.22
CA THR A 125 12.40 -38.48 -7.08
C THR A 125 11.74 -38.74 -8.43
N VAL A 126 11.50 -37.72 -9.24
CA VAL A 126 10.88 -37.88 -10.58
C VAL A 126 11.79 -38.67 -11.51
N LEU A 127 13.10 -38.39 -11.51
CA LEU A 127 14.08 -39.17 -12.28
C LEU A 127 14.10 -40.64 -11.83
N GLY A 128 14.05 -40.91 -10.52
CA GLY A 128 13.94 -42.26 -9.99
C GLY A 128 12.69 -42.99 -10.46
N ILE A 129 11.52 -42.31 -10.47
CA ILE A 129 10.28 -42.85 -11.02
C ILE A 129 10.43 -43.17 -12.52
N LEU A 130 11.08 -42.30 -13.29
CA LEU A 130 11.27 -42.49 -14.73
C LEU A 130 12.22 -43.64 -15.07
N VAL A 131 13.33 -43.77 -14.35
CA VAL A 131 14.26 -44.89 -14.52
C VAL A 131 13.56 -46.20 -14.18
N LEU A 132 12.85 -46.26 -13.05
CA LEU A 132 12.10 -47.46 -12.66
C LEU A 132 10.99 -47.78 -13.67
N ALA A 133 10.29 -46.77 -14.18
CA ALA A 133 9.27 -46.93 -15.21
C ALA A 133 9.86 -47.49 -16.52
N GLY A 134 11.04 -46.99 -16.94
CA GLY A 134 11.74 -47.50 -18.12
C GLY A 134 12.18 -48.96 -17.96
N VAL A 135 12.67 -49.35 -16.78
CA VAL A 135 12.98 -50.75 -16.45
C VAL A 135 11.73 -51.62 -16.52
N ILE A 136 10.61 -51.18 -15.92
CA ILE A 136 9.34 -51.90 -15.96
C ILE A 136 8.85 -52.06 -17.41
N GLN A 137 8.94 -51.01 -18.22
CA GLN A 137 8.55 -51.05 -19.63
C GLN A 137 9.43 -52.04 -20.42
N PHE A 138 10.75 -51.97 -20.27
CA PHE A 138 11.69 -52.89 -20.91
C PHE A 138 11.43 -54.35 -20.55
N LEU A 139 11.21 -54.64 -19.26
CA LEU A 139 10.88 -55.99 -18.79
C LEU A 139 9.53 -56.45 -19.35
N SER A 140 8.52 -55.58 -19.35
CA SER A 140 7.19 -55.86 -19.90
C SER A 140 7.25 -56.18 -21.40
N ASP A 141 8.01 -55.39 -22.17
CA ASP A 141 8.16 -55.57 -23.62
C ASP A 141 8.93 -56.85 -23.94
N LYS A 142 10.02 -57.14 -23.20
CA LYS A 142 10.80 -58.37 -23.33
C LYS A 142 9.98 -59.62 -22.99
N LEU A 143 9.15 -59.55 -21.95
CA LEU A 143 8.20 -60.62 -21.62
C LEU A 143 7.17 -60.82 -22.73
N ARG A 144 6.62 -59.73 -23.29
CA ARG A 144 5.69 -59.76 -24.43
C ARG A 144 6.31 -60.36 -25.69
N GLU A 145 7.58 -60.05 -25.96
CA GLU A 145 8.32 -60.53 -27.13
C GLU A 145 8.68 -62.02 -27.01
N ASN A 146 9.15 -62.45 -25.82
CA ASN A 146 9.36 -63.86 -25.50
C ASN A 146 8.05 -64.67 -25.57
N HIS A 147 6.93 -64.06 -25.16
CA HIS A 147 5.62 -64.70 -25.23
C HIS A 147 5.06 -64.80 -26.66
N LYS A 148 5.32 -63.79 -27.51
CA LYS A 148 4.99 -63.84 -28.94
C LYS A 148 5.82 -64.88 -29.70
N LYS A 149 7.08 -65.12 -29.29
CA LYS A 149 7.92 -66.19 -29.84
C LYS A 149 7.45 -67.60 -29.45
N ASN A 150 6.69 -67.76 -28.37
CA ASN A 150 6.32 -69.06 -27.79
C ASN A 150 4.88 -69.53 -28.05
N GLN A 151 4.05 -68.85 -28.87
CA GLN A 151 2.68 -69.30 -29.09
C GLN A 151 2.51 -70.27 -30.26
N SER A 152 2.46 -71.56 -29.92
CA SER A 152 1.46 -72.49 -30.46
C SER A 152 0.46 -72.85 -29.35
N LYS A 153 -0.83 -72.66 -29.64
CA LYS A 153 -2.05 -72.99 -28.86
C LYS A 153 -2.45 -72.10 -27.67
N HIS A 154 -3.70 -71.67 -27.75
CA HIS A 154 -4.46 -70.78 -26.88
C HIS A 154 -4.67 -71.27 -25.44
N SER A 155 -4.62 -70.35 -24.48
CA SER A 155 -5.41 -70.40 -23.25
C SER A 155 -6.20 -69.09 -23.08
N LYS A 156 -7.53 -69.18 -22.87
CA LYS A 156 -8.44 -68.03 -22.67
C LYS A 156 -8.29 -67.36 -21.29
N LEU A 157 -7.43 -67.90 -20.42
CA LEU A 157 -7.25 -67.41 -19.05
C LEU A 157 -6.14 -66.33 -18.96
N GLU A 158 -5.17 -66.35 -19.88
CA GLU A 158 -4.02 -65.43 -19.89
C GLU A 158 -4.29 -64.09 -20.58
N ASP A 159 -5.30 -64.03 -21.46
CA ASP A 159 -5.81 -62.76 -21.99
C ASP A 159 -6.35 -61.85 -20.87
N SER A 160 -6.69 -62.37 -19.68
CA SER A 160 -7.13 -61.56 -18.54
C SER A 160 -5.98 -60.78 -17.87
N LEU A 161 -4.78 -61.38 -17.77
CA LEU A 161 -3.61 -60.73 -17.17
C LEU A 161 -2.96 -59.69 -18.11
N LEU A 162 -3.10 -59.88 -19.43
CA LEU A 162 -2.62 -58.99 -20.48
C LEU A 162 -3.68 -58.00 -21.03
N SER A 163 -4.96 -58.14 -20.66
CA SER A 163 -6.06 -57.24 -21.11
C SER A 163 -6.27 -55.97 -20.29
N LEU A 164 -5.36 -55.68 -19.34
CA LEU A 164 -5.29 -54.37 -18.68
C LEU A 164 -4.99 -53.20 -19.65
N ASP A 165 -4.74 -53.47 -20.93
CA ASP A 165 -4.61 -52.48 -22.01
C ASP A 165 -5.95 -51.86 -22.46
N LYS A 166 -7.08 -52.56 -22.29
CA LYS A 166 -8.40 -52.06 -22.76
C LYS A 166 -8.90 -50.79 -22.04
N PRO A 167 -8.75 -50.62 -20.71
CA PRO A 167 -9.29 -49.44 -20.04
C PRO A 167 -8.38 -48.19 -20.08
N LEU A 168 -7.21 -48.25 -20.73
CA LEU A 168 -6.17 -47.19 -20.71
C LEU A 168 -5.96 -46.47 -22.05
N LYS A 169 -6.85 -46.66 -23.03
CA LYS A 169 -6.74 -46.11 -24.41
C LYS A 169 -6.97 -44.60 -24.56
N HIS A 170 -7.28 -43.86 -23.49
CA HIS A 170 -7.63 -42.45 -23.59
C HIS A 170 -6.40 -41.53 -23.47
N TYR A 171 -6.02 -40.93 -24.60
CA TYR A 171 -4.88 -40.00 -24.79
C TYR A 171 -4.75 -38.87 -23.75
N LYS A 172 -5.84 -38.47 -23.07
CA LYS A 172 -5.84 -37.39 -22.07
C LYS A 172 -5.38 -37.81 -20.66
N SER A 173 -5.39 -39.10 -20.31
CA SER A 173 -5.05 -39.56 -18.95
C SER A 173 -3.54 -39.53 -18.66
N TYR A 174 -2.70 -39.64 -19.71
CA TYR A 174 -1.24 -39.69 -19.58
C TYR A 174 -0.56 -38.34 -19.28
N GLN A 175 -1.28 -37.22 -19.42
CA GLN A 175 -0.75 -35.89 -19.09
C GLN A 175 -0.85 -35.56 -17.59
N LEU A 176 -1.70 -36.28 -16.84
CA LEU A 176 -1.92 -36.01 -15.42
C LEU A 176 -0.65 -36.14 -14.58
N PRO A 177 0.20 -37.18 -14.72
CA PRO A 177 1.45 -37.28 -13.97
C PRO A 177 2.39 -36.10 -14.23
N VAL A 178 2.47 -35.61 -15.47
CA VAL A 178 3.36 -34.47 -15.82
C VAL A 178 2.99 -33.23 -15.00
N PHE A 179 1.71 -32.86 -14.98
CA PHE A 179 1.26 -31.67 -14.24
C PHE A 179 1.27 -31.87 -12.73
N ALA A 180 0.99 -33.10 -12.26
CA ALA A 180 1.11 -33.45 -10.86
C ALA A 180 2.56 -33.39 -10.37
N PHE A 181 3.53 -33.78 -11.20
CA PHE A 181 4.96 -33.68 -10.88
C PHE A 181 5.45 -32.23 -10.90
N LEU A 182 4.95 -31.39 -11.80
CA LEU A 182 5.23 -29.94 -11.78
C LEU A 182 4.62 -29.27 -10.55
N GLY A 183 3.38 -29.60 -10.20
CA GLY A 183 2.74 -29.14 -8.97
C GLY A 183 3.53 -29.57 -7.73
N MET A 184 3.98 -30.82 -7.68
CA MET A 184 4.86 -31.33 -6.64
C MET A 184 6.19 -30.56 -6.55
N ALA A 185 6.81 -30.23 -7.70
CA ALA A 185 8.03 -29.42 -7.72
C ALA A 185 7.83 -28.06 -7.05
N ILE A 186 6.73 -27.36 -7.38
CA ILE A 186 6.40 -26.04 -6.81
C ILE A 186 6.09 -26.12 -5.31
N VAL A 187 5.32 -27.12 -4.87
CA VAL A 187 4.94 -27.26 -3.44
C VAL A 187 6.13 -27.57 -2.54
N ASN A 188 7.13 -28.27 -3.07
CA ASN A 188 8.35 -28.63 -2.34
C ASN A 188 9.47 -27.58 -2.47
N ASP A 189 9.22 -26.49 -3.19
CA ASP A 189 10.13 -25.37 -3.34
C ASP A 189 10.37 -24.67 -2.00
N HIS A 190 11.58 -24.15 -1.82
CA HIS A 190 11.97 -23.41 -0.62
C HIS A 190 11.07 -22.18 -0.32
N LEU A 191 10.59 -21.45 -1.33
CA LEU A 191 9.69 -20.29 -1.14
C LEU A 191 8.30 -20.75 -0.70
N ALA A 192 7.77 -21.83 -1.28
CA ALA A 192 6.48 -22.41 -0.91
C ALA A 192 6.51 -22.95 0.52
N ILE A 193 7.58 -23.67 0.89
CA ILE A 193 7.78 -24.15 2.25
C ILE A 193 7.96 -22.99 3.22
N ALA A 194 8.72 -21.95 2.86
CA ALA A 194 8.88 -20.76 3.70
C ALA A 194 7.54 -20.05 3.98
N ALA A 195 6.58 -20.11 3.05
CA ALA A 195 5.23 -19.56 3.25
C ALA A 195 4.39 -20.41 4.22
N MET A 196 4.53 -21.74 4.21
CA MET A 196 3.79 -22.67 5.09
C MET A 196 4.43 -22.85 6.48
N LYS A 197 5.75 -22.66 6.59
CA LYS A 197 6.53 -22.94 7.80
C LYS A 197 6.03 -22.22 9.06
N PRO A 198 5.66 -20.93 9.05
CA PRO A 198 5.24 -20.23 10.27
C PRO A 198 4.00 -20.83 10.95
N SER A 199 2.97 -21.17 10.17
CA SER A 199 1.73 -21.76 10.71
C SER A 199 1.99 -23.15 11.29
N LEU A 200 2.78 -23.98 10.58
CA LEU A 200 3.11 -25.34 11.00
C LEU A 200 4.06 -25.40 12.21
N LEU A 201 5.02 -24.47 12.33
CA LEU A 201 5.93 -24.41 13.47
C LEU A 201 5.21 -24.19 14.81
N SER A 202 4.09 -23.46 14.81
CA SER A 202 3.30 -23.25 16.03
C SER A 202 2.72 -24.56 16.58
N LEU A 203 2.29 -25.46 15.68
CA LEU A 203 1.74 -26.77 16.01
C LEU A 203 2.84 -27.75 16.43
N ILE A 204 3.99 -27.71 15.74
CA ILE A 204 5.18 -28.48 16.12
C ILE A 204 5.62 -28.12 17.55
N LYS A 205 5.63 -26.83 17.92
CA LYS A 205 5.97 -26.36 19.28
C LYS A 205 5.01 -26.87 20.35
N LYS A 206 3.74 -27.07 20.02
CA LYS A 206 2.71 -27.62 20.94
C LYS A 206 2.76 -29.16 21.05
N ALA A 207 3.60 -29.82 20.25
CA ALA A 207 3.71 -31.28 20.17
C ALA A 207 2.39 -32.00 19.79
N ASP A 208 1.48 -31.31 19.08
CA ASP A 208 0.23 -31.89 18.61
C ASP A 208 0.45 -32.56 17.24
N LEU A 209 0.59 -33.89 17.24
CA LEU A 209 0.83 -34.66 16.01
C LEU A 209 -0.40 -34.68 15.11
N SER A 210 -1.61 -34.75 15.68
CA SER A 210 -2.86 -34.87 14.92
C SER A 210 -3.14 -33.58 14.16
N ASP A 211 -3.13 -32.45 14.88
CA ASP A 211 -3.38 -31.14 14.29
C ASP A 211 -2.29 -30.76 13.29
N TYR A 212 -1.04 -31.09 13.57
CA TYR A 212 0.05 -30.91 12.62
C TYR A 212 -0.16 -31.73 11.34
N ALA A 213 -0.44 -33.03 11.46
CA ALA A 213 -0.60 -33.91 10.31
C ALA A 213 -1.81 -33.49 9.46
N TRP A 214 -2.91 -33.08 10.10
CA TRP A 214 -4.09 -32.59 9.41
C TRP A 214 -3.85 -31.26 8.73
N ALA A 215 -3.28 -30.26 9.43
CA ALA A 215 -2.99 -28.95 8.87
C ALA A 215 -1.97 -29.02 7.73
N MET A 216 -0.91 -29.81 7.89
CA MET A 216 0.08 -30.05 6.83
C MET A 216 -0.56 -30.79 5.65
N GLY A 217 -1.30 -31.87 5.91
CA GLY A 217 -1.96 -32.67 4.88
C GLY A 217 -2.98 -31.85 4.08
N ALA A 218 -3.85 -31.11 4.74
CA ALA A 218 -4.84 -30.26 4.09
C ALA A 218 -4.18 -29.16 3.24
N SER A 219 -3.20 -28.44 3.80
CA SER A 219 -2.48 -27.38 3.09
C SER A 219 -1.76 -27.92 1.86
N LEU A 220 -1.09 -29.06 2.00
CA LEU A 220 -0.37 -29.72 0.93
C LEU A 220 -1.31 -30.20 -0.18
N ALA A 221 -2.42 -30.86 0.18
CA ALA A 221 -3.40 -31.34 -0.79
C ALA A 221 -4.00 -30.18 -1.61
N ILE A 222 -4.38 -29.08 -0.96
CA ILE A 222 -4.91 -27.89 -1.62
C ILE A 222 -3.85 -27.30 -2.56
N CYS A 223 -2.62 -27.09 -2.08
CA CYS A 223 -1.56 -26.51 -2.90
C CYS A 223 -1.23 -27.39 -4.11
N LEU A 224 -1.12 -28.72 -3.92
CA LEU A 224 -0.85 -29.65 -5.02
C LEU A 224 -1.92 -29.58 -6.09
N VAL A 225 -3.20 -29.57 -5.72
CA VAL A 225 -4.31 -29.45 -6.67
C VAL A 225 -4.24 -28.12 -7.40
N LEU A 226 -4.08 -27.01 -6.69
CA LEU A 226 -4.03 -25.66 -7.28
C LEU A 226 -2.85 -25.48 -8.24
N TYR A 227 -1.64 -25.85 -7.83
CA TYR A 227 -0.46 -25.71 -8.68
C TYR A 227 -0.48 -26.68 -9.87
N SER A 228 -0.96 -27.91 -9.69
CA SER A 228 -1.10 -28.86 -10.81
C SER A 228 -2.14 -28.36 -11.81
N ALA A 229 -3.28 -27.84 -11.33
CA ALA A 229 -4.30 -27.24 -12.18
C ALA A 229 -3.77 -25.99 -12.91
N LEU A 230 -3.02 -25.13 -12.23
CA LEU A 230 -2.38 -23.96 -12.83
C LEU A 230 -1.39 -24.37 -13.93
N CYS A 231 -0.52 -25.36 -13.67
CA CYS A 231 0.41 -25.88 -14.67
C CYS A 231 -0.31 -26.45 -15.90
N PHE A 232 -1.41 -27.18 -15.69
CA PHE A 232 -2.26 -27.68 -16.77
C PHE A 232 -2.87 -26.53 -17.60
N VAL A 233 -3.43 -25.52 -16.93
CA VAL A 233 -4.04 -24.35 -17.58
C VAL A 233 -2.99 -23.55 -18.36
N VAL A 234 -1.80 -23.34 -17.80
CA VAL A 234 -0.69 -22.65 -18.47
C VAL A 234 -0.25 -23.42 -19.71
N ALA A 235 0.00 -24.73 -19.59
CA ALA A 235 0.41 -25.55 -20.73
C ALA A 235 -0.65 -25.57 -21.83
N ARG A 236 -1.94 -25.64 -21.46
CA ARG A 236 -3.04 -25.52 -22.42
C ARG A 236 -3.09 -24.14 -23.07
N GLY A 237 -2.90 -23.08 -22.29
CA GLY A 237 -2.83 -21.71 -22.80
C GLY A 237 -1.71 -21.54 -23.82
N ILE A 238 -0.50 -22.04 -23.52
CA ILE A 238 0.63 -22.04 -24.46
C ILE A 238 0.27 -22.82 -25.74
N ALA A 239 -0.32 -24.00 -25.60
CA ALA A 239 -0.74 -24.79 -26.76
C ALA A 239 -1.79 -24.08 -27.62
N ASP A 240 -2.74 -23.37 -27.01
CA ASP A 240 -3.75 -22.57 -27.71
C ASP A 240 -3.12 -21.34 -28.40
N ALA A 241 -2.15 -20.69 -27.76
CA ALA A 241 -1.35 -19.61 -28.35
C ALA A 241 -0.53 -20.08 -29.57
N MET A 242 0.11 -21.25 -29.49
CA MET A 242 0.81 -21.87 -30.61
C MET A 242 -0.13 -22.20 -31.78
N LYS A 243 -1.40 -22.51 -31.48
CA LYS A 243 -2.47 -22.67 -32.48
C LYS A 243 -3.07 -21.34 -32.96
N LYS A 244 -2.57 -20.21 -32.47
CA LYS A 244 -3.01 -18.86 -32.79
C LYS A 244 -4.47 -18.61 -32.41
N GLN A 245 -4.90 -19.14 -31.26
CA GLN A 245 -6.26 -19.03 -30.75
C GLN A 245 -6.27 -18.50 -29.32
N ALA A 246 -7.11 -17.50 -29.07
CA ALA A 246 -7.47 -17.08 -27.73
C ALA A 246 -8.29 -18.16 -27.04
N SER A 247 -8.07 -18.32 -25.74
CA SER A 247 -8.86 -19.21 -24.90
C SER A 247 -8.86 -18.72 -23.45
N ILE A 248 -9.80 -19.21 -22.64
CA ILE A 248 -9.82 -18.94 -21.20
C ILE A 248 -8.49 -19.38 -20.57
N SER A 249 -7.92 -20.51 -21.01
CA SER A 249 -6.65 -21.00 -20.49
C SER A 249 -5.50 -20.06 -20.82
N LEU A 250 -5.45 -19.51 -22.04
CA LEU A 250 -4.45 -18.52 -22.41
C LEU A 250 -4.64 -17.20 -21.64
N ALA A 251 -5.88 -16.75 -21.44
CA ALA A 251 -6.17 -15.56 -20.65
C ALA A 251 -5.71 -15.70 -19.19
N VAL A 252 -5.98 -16.85 -18.55
CA VAL A 252 -5.50 -17.15 -17.19
C VAL A 252 -3.97 -17.21 -17.15
N ALA A 253 -3.33 -17.93 -18.08
CA ALA A 253 -1.87 -18.03 -18.14
C ALA A 253 -1.20 -16.65 -18.28
N THR A 254 -1.73 -15.81 -19.18
CA THR A 254 -1.23 -14.45 -19.42
C THR A 254 -1.47 -13.55 -18.21
N SER A 255 -2.60 -13.71 -17.53
CA SER A 255 -2.92 -12.94 -16.31
C SER A 255 -1.91 -13.19 -15.19
N PHE A 256 -1.52 -14.44 -14.96
CA PHE A 256 -0.50 -14.79 -13.96
C PHE A 256 0.89 -14.32 -14.39
N LEU A 257 1.24 -14.43 -15.68
CA LEU A 257 2.51 -13.91 -16.21
C LEU A 257 2.63 -12.40 -16.00
N LEU A 258 1.62 -11.63 -16.42
CA LEU A 258 1.60 -10.18 -16.22
C LEU A 258 1.61 -9.81 -14.73
N ALA A 259 0.89 -10.56 -13.88
CA ALA A 259 0.89 -10.34 -12.44
C ALA A 259 2.28 -10.55 -11.81
N ILE A 260 3.05 -11.55 -12.28
CA ILE A 260 4.44 -11.77 -11.81
C ILE A 260 5.34 -10.62 -12.25
N ILE A 261 5.24 -10.18 -13.51
CA ILE A 261 6.03 -9.07 -14.06
C ILE A 261 5.72 -7.77 -13.32
N PHE A 262 4.44 -7.39 -13.23
CA PHE A 262 4.04 -6.15 -12.55
C PHE A 262 4.24 -6.22 -11.04
N ASN A 263 4.21 -7.40 -10.43
CA ASN A 263 4.62 -7.55 -9.04
C ASN A 263 6.09 -7.13 -8.84
N TYR A 264 6.99 -7.53 -9.73
CA TYR A 264 8.39 -7.07 -9.68
C TYR A 264 8.48 -5.58 -9.93
N ILE A 265 7.85 -5.07 -11.00
CA ILE A 265 7.96 -3.65 -11.38
C ILE A 265 7.43 -2.76 -10.26
N PHE A 266 6.23 -3.02 -9.73
CA PHE A 266 5.67 -2.22 -8.64
C PHE A 266 6.56 -2.24 -7.40
N GLN A 267 7.17 -3.38 -7.06
CA GLN A 267 8.12 -3.44 -5.94
C GLN A 267 9.43 -2.71 -6.23
N ALA A 268 9.93 -2.76 -7.47
CA ALA A 268 11.13 -2.04 -7.88
C ALA A 268 10.93 -0.52 -7.84
N THR A 269 9.74 -0.02 -8.18
CA THR A 269 9.41 1.41 -8.16
C THR A 269 9.30 2.02 -6.75
N ILE A 270 9.21 1.19 -5.71
CA ILE A 270 9.14 1.60 -4.30
C ILE A 270 10.28 0.99 -3.47
N LYS A 271 11.35 0.58 -4.15
CA LYS A 271 12.53 -0.02 -3.52
C LYS A 271 13.18 1.01 -2.60
N ALA A 272 13.52 0.57 -1.39
CA ALA A 272 14.42 1.29 -0.50
C ALA A 272 15.30 0.27 0.24
N ASP A 273 16.59 0.58 0.38
CA ASP A 273 17.58 -0.35 0.91
C ASP A 273 17.46 -0.53 2.43
N GLY A 274 17.44 -1.78 2.87
CA GLY A 274 17.51 -2.15 4.29
C GLY A 274 16.32 -2.98 4.78
N PRO A 275 16.51 -3.84 5.79
CA PRO A 275 15.43 -4.62 6.36
C PRO A 275 14.57 -3.80 7.33
N ILE A 276 13.26 -4.05 7.35
CA ILE A 276 12.34 -3.60 8.38
C ILE A 276 11.98 -4.77 9.28
N LEU A 277 12.17 -4.60 10.60
CA LEU A 277 11.92 -5.65 11.59
C LEU A 277 12.63 -6.99 11.24
N GLY A 278 13.82 -6.89 10.66
CA GLY A 278 14.64 -8.05 10.25
C GLY A 278 14.17 -8.76 8.98
N ARG A 279 13.31 -8.14 8.16
CA ARG A 279 12.77 -8.70 6.91
C ARG A 279 12.85 -7.68 5.78
N TYR A 280 12.89 -8.16 4.53
CA TYR A 280 12.86 -7.32 3.32
C TYR A 280 11.48 -7.23 2.67
N ILE A 281 10.60 -8.17 3.03
CA ILE A 281 9.21 -8.25 2.59
C ILE A 281 8.44 -9.16 3.55
N PHE A 282 7.17 -8.85 3.81
CA PHE A 282 6.34 -9.64 4.72
C PHE A 282 5.90 -10.97 4.11
N PRO A 283 5.77 -12.04 4.92
CA PRO A 283 5.24 -13.31 4.45
C PRO A 283 3.84 -13.14 3.85
N GLY A 284 3.67 -13.60 2.61
CA GLY A 284 2.40 -13.52 1.88
C GLY A 284 2.24 -12.28 1.00
N ALA A 285 3.08 -11.25 1.12
CA ALA A 285 2.94 -10.01 0.36
C ALA A 285 2.99 -10.20 -1.17
N SER A 286 4.04 -10.88 -1.68
CA SER A 286 4.16 -11.16 -3.11
C SER A 286 3.03 -12.05 -3.62
N VAL A 287 2.65 -13.07 -2.85
CA VAL A 287 1.57 -14.00 -3.22
C VAL A 287 0.24 -13.24 -3.30
N TYR A 288 -0.03 -12.38 -2.31
CA TYR A 288 -1.23 -11.56 -2.29
C TYR A 288 -1.31 -10.62 -3.49
N GLN A 289 -0.24 -9.88 -3.79
CA GLN A 289 -0.19 -8.97 -4.94
C GLN A 289 -0.37 -9.72 -6.26
N ILE A 290 0.33 -10.84 -6.46
CA ILE A 290 0.21 -11.66 -7.68
C ILE A 290 -1.21 -12.20 -7.83
N LEU A 291 -1.81 -12.72 -6.76
CA LEU A 291 -3.17 -13.26 -6.81
C LEU A 291 -4.19 -12.17 -7.13
N VAL A 292 -4.14 -11.02 -6.44
CA VAL A 292 -5.07 -9.91 -6.70
C VAL A 292 -4.94 -9.43 -8.14
N LEU A 293 -3.72 -9.17 -8.62
CA LEU A 293 -3.48 -8.72 -9.99
C LEU A 293 -3.93 -9.76 -11.03
N ALA A 294 -3.57 -11.03 -10.84
CA ALA A 294 -3.95 -12.09 -11.78
C ALA A 294 -5.47 -12.26 -11.87
N LEU A 295 -6.17 -12.22 -10.73
CA LEU A 295 -7.62 -12.38 -10.68
C LEU A 295 -8.37 -11.17 -11.29
N VAL A 296 -7.91 -9.95 -11.02
CA VAL A 296 -8.43 -8.74 -11.69
C VAL A 296 -8.23 -8.84 -13.21
N ASN A 297 -7.04 -9.26 -13.65
CA ASN A 297 -6.73 -9.45 -15.06
C ASN A 297 -7.65 -10.49 -15.71
N VAL A 298 -7.90 -11.63 -15.05
CA VAL A 298 -8.82 -12.66 -15.57
C VAL A 298 -10.23 -12.10 -15.77
N VAL A 299 -10.76 -11.38 -14.78
CA VAL A 299 -12.08 -10.73 -14.89
C VAL A 299 -12.09 -9.73 -16.05
N PHE A 300 -11.03 -8.93 -16.19
CA PHE A 300 -10.89 -7.98 -17.29
C PHE A 300 -10.90 -8.66 -18.66
N TYR A 301 -10.15 -9.76 -18.83
CA TYR A 301 -10.20 -10.58 -20.05
C TYR A 301 -11.61 -11.11 -20.34
N MET A 302 -12.34 -11.58 -19.33
CA MET A 302 -13.70 -12.10 -19.51
C MET A 302 -14.68 -11.00 -19.93
N VAL A 303 -14.52 -9.77 -19.42
CA VAL A 303 -15.35 -8.61 -19.77
C VAL A 303 -15.06 -8.15 -21.21
N VAL A 304 -13.79 -7.92 -21.55
CA VAL A 304 -13.37 -7.40 -22.87
C VAL A 304 -13.55 -8.44 -23.98
N ASN A 305 -13.34 -9.73 -23.69
CA ASN A 305 -13.47 -10.88 -24.61
C ASN A 305 -12.64 -10.82 -25.90
N ARG A 306 -11.68 -9.90 -25.97
CA ARG A 306 -10.74 -9.70 -27.08
C ARG A 306 -9.34 -9.80 -26.50
N TYR A 307 -8.68 -10.93 -26.69
CA TYR A 307 -7.44 -11.26 -25.99
C TYR A 307 -6.33 -10.23 -26.22
N LEU A 308 -6.10 -9.83 -27.47
CA LEU A 308 -5.04 -8.91 -27.85
C LEU A 308 -5.30 -7.49 -27.34
N ILE A 309 -6.55 -7.01 -27.46
CA ILE A 309 -6.95 -5.71 -26.91
C ILE A 309 -6.79 -5.73 -25.40
N ALA A 310 -7.33 -6.74 -24.71
CA ALA A 310 -7.23 -6.86 -23.27
C ALA A 310 -5.77 -6.92 -22.79
N THR A 311 -4.93 -7.72 -23.44
CA THR A 311 -3.50 -7.84 -23.11
C THR A 311 -2.78 -6.51 -23.28
N THR A 312 -3.02 -5.82 -24.39
CA THR A 312 -2.41 -4.51 -24.69
C THR A 312 -2.82 -3.47 -23.65
N THR A 313 -4.11 -3.40 -23.32
CA THR A 313 -4.62 -2.48 -22.30
C THR A 313 -4.01 -2.79 -20.92
N LEU A 314 -3.93 -4.06 -20.52
CA LEU A 314 -3.32 -4.43 -19.24
C LEU A 314 -1.83 -4.06 -19.17
N ILE A 315 -1.07 -4.27 -20.25
CA ILE A 315 0.34 -3.87 -20.32
C ILE A 315 0.47 -2.34 -20.25
N ALA A 316 -0.35 -1.61 -21.01
CA ALA A 316 -0.33 -0.14 -21.03
C ALA A 316 -0.68 0.43 -19.65
N VAL A 317 -1.79 -0.02 -19.03
CA VAL A 317 -2.22 0.42 -17.71
C VAL A 317 -1.19 0.09 -16.64
N GLY A 318 -0.68 -1.15 -16.61
CA GLY A 318 0.34 -1.55 -15.63
C GLY A 318 1.65 -0.75 -15.79
N SER A 319 2.05 -0.44 -17.02
CA SER A 319 3.25 0.36 -17.29
C SER A 319 3.06 1.82 -16.89
N LEU A 320 1.93 2.44 -17.25
CA LEU A 320 1.58 3.80 -16.84
C LEU A 320 1.52 3.93 -15.32
N LEU A 321 0.86 2.99 -14.64
CA LEU A 321 0.83 2.95 -13.18
C LEU A 321 2.23 2.80 -12.59
N SER A 322 3.10 1.99 -13.19
CA SER A 322 4.49 1.83 -12.72
C SER A 322 5.30 3.13 -12.85
N VAL A 323 5.17 3.83 -13.99
CA VAL A 323 5.83 5.12 -14.21
C VAL A 323 5.30 6.17 -13.23
N ALA A 324 3.98 6.28 -13.09
CA ALA A 324 3.35 7.19 -12.13
C ALA A 324 3.79 6.89 -10.70
N ASN A 325 3.86 5.60 -10.32
CA ASN A 325 4.32 5.17 -9.01
C ASN A 325 5.79 5.53 -8.77
N SER A 326 6.67 5.34 -9.76
CA SER A 326 8.08 5.73 -9.66
C SER A 326 8.26 7.24 -9.51
N ILE A 327 7.54 8.04 -10.31
CA ILE A 327 7.61 9.51 -10.25
C ILE A 327 7.12 9.97 -8.89
N LYS A 328 5.91 9.56 -8.47
CA LYS A 328 5.31 9.96 -7.19
C LYS A 328 6.19 9.56 -6.01
N PHE A 329 6.72 8.33 -6.01
CA PHE A 329 7.59 7.84 -4.94
C PHE A 329 8.90 8.63 -4.86
N SER A 330 9.52 8.97 -6.00
CA SER A 330 10.74 9.78 -6.00
C SER A 330 10.54 11.21 -5.49
N MET A 331 9.34 11.77 -5.65
CA MET A 331 9.03 13.14 -5.24
C MET A 331 8.55 13.24 -3.79
N ARG A 332 7.78 12.25 -3.32
CA ARG A 332 7.01 12.34 -2.06
C ARG A 332 7.24 11.18 -1.10
N ASN A 333 8.11 10.22 -1.44
CA ASN A 333 8.31 8.98 -0.69
C ASN A 333 6.96 8.28 -0.35
N GLU A 334 6.03 8.29 -1.31
CA GLU A 334 4.68 7.75 -1.18
C GLU A 334 4.29 7.05 -2.50
N PRO A 335 3.71 5.83 -2.46
CA PRO A 335 3.26 5.15 -3.66
C PRO A 335 1.99 5.79 -4.23
N VAL A 336 1.59 5.38 -5.43
CA VAL A 336 0.26 5.68 -5.97
C VAL A 336 -0.79 4.97 -5.12
N LEU A 337 -1.73 5.75 -4.59
CA LEU A 337 -2.79 5.30 -3.70
C LEU A 337 -4.12 5.26 -4.43
N PHE A 338 -5.09 4.55 -3.86
CA PHE A 338 -6.44 4.52 -4.42
C PHE A 338 -7.09 5.91 -4.38
N SER A 339 -6.79 6.71 -3.34
CA SER A 339 -7.26 8.09 -3.21
C SER A 339 -6.72 9.03 -4.30
N ASP A 340 -5.62 8.68 -4.98
CA ASP A 340 -5.08 9.46 -6.11
C ASP A 340 -5.98 9.37 -7.35
N LEU A 341 -6.91 8.41 -7.43
CA LEU A 341 -7.91 8.39 -8.52
C LEU A 341 -8.78 9.64 -8.52
N SER A 342 -8.84 10.38 -7.39
CA SER A 342 -9.45 11.72 -7.36
C SER A 342 -8.76 12.70 -8.31
N TRP A 343 -7.45 12.57 -8.55
CA TRP A 343 -6.68 13.42 -9.46
C TRP A 343 -6.99 13.17 -10.93
N LEU A 344 -7.58 12.02 -11.29
CA LEU A 344 -8.05 11.77 -12.66
C LEU A 344 -9.17 12.74 -13.07
N LYS A 345 -9.83 13.40 -12.11
CA LYS A 345 -10.78 14.47 -12.40
C LYS A 345 -10.09 15.75 -12.86
N ASP A 346 -8.80 15.91 -12.59
CA ASP A 346 -7.97 17.08 -12.92
C ASP A 346 -6.73 16.66 -13.73
N VAL A 347 -6.97 16.14 -14.94
CA VAL A 347 -5.91 15.67 -15.86
C VAL A 347 -4.91 16.78 -16.21
N GLY A 348 -5.34 18.05 -16.23
CA GLY A 348 -4.45 19.20 -16.48
C GLY A 348 -3.32 19.31 -15.44
N LEU A 349 -3.65 19.07 -14.17
CA LEU A 349 -2.68 19.04 -13.06
C LEU A 349 -1.72 17.85 -13.21
N LEU A 350 -2.22 16.67 -13.57
CA LEU A 350 -1.37 15.49 -13.81
C LEU A 350 -0.38 15.73 -14.95
N LEU A 351 -0.80 16.42 -16.01
CA LEU A 351 0.05 16.74 -17.16
C LEU A 351 1.07 17.83 -16.87
N SER A 352 0.83 18.74 -15.91
CA SER A 352 1.79 19.79 -15.56
C SER A 352 2.99 19.27 -14.76
N TYR A 353 2.82 18.16 -14.03
CA TYR A 353 3.90 17.50 -13.29
C TYR A 353 4.82 16.62 -14.15
N VAL A 354 4.42 16.30 -15.38
CA VAL A 354 5.16 15.39 -16.26
C VAL A 354 5.69 16.13 -17.46
N ASN A 355 6.99 15.98 -17.75
CA ASN A 355 7.61 16.58 -18.92
C ASN A 355 6.85 16.20 -20.20
N ALA A 356 6.52 17.18 -21.05
CA ALA A 356 5.82 16.95 -22.33
C ALA A 356 6.51 15.89 -23.20
N THR A 357 7.85 15.79 -23.13
CA THR A 357 8.64 14.75 -23.80
C THR A 357 8.35 13.36 -23.24
N ALA A 358 8.23 13.23 -21.92
CA ALA A 358 7.89 11.95 -21.28
C ALA A 358 6.45 11.53 -21.62
N ILE A 359 5.51 12.49 -21.66
CA ILE A 359 4.14 12.26 -22.14
C ILE A 359 4.15 11.80 -23.59
N LEU A 360 4.90 12.49 -24.47
CA LEU A 360 5.02 12.12 -25.87
C LEU A 360 5.62 10.73 -26.05
N ILE A 361 6.69 10.39 -25.31
CA ILE A 361 7.28 9.05 -25.32
C ILE A 361 6.27 8.01 -24.86
N ALA A 362 5.52 8.27 -23.78
CA ALA A 362 4.50 7.36 -23.28
C ALA A 362 3.37 7.14 -24.31
N VAL A 363 2.90 8.21 -24.96
CA VAL A 363 1.89 8.14 -26.03
C VAL A 363 2.43 7.36 -27.23
N LEU A 364 3.65 7.68 -27.70
CA LEU A 364 4.29 6.97 -28.80
C LEU A 364 4.51 5.49 -28.48
N ALA A 365 4.88 5.15 -27.25
CA ALA A 365 5.04 3.77 -26.80
C ALA A 365 3.68 3.03 -26.81
N ILE A 366 2.60 3.67 -26.36
CA ILE A 366 1.25 3.09 -26.41
C ILE A 366 0.76 2.91 -27.85
N VAL A 367 0.99 3.89 -28.72
CA VAL A 367 0.63 3.81 -30.15
C VAL A 367 1.45 2.74 -30.85
N ALA A 368 2.77 2.66 -30.59
CA ALA A 368 3.63 1.62 -31.13
C ALA A 368 3.21 0.23 -30.64
N LEU A 369 2.86 0.10 -29.35
CA LEU A 369 2.34 -1.14 -28.79
C LEU A 369 1.00 -1.54 -29.43
N ALA A 370 0.07 -0.60 -29.60
CA ALA A 370 -1.20 -0.85 -30.28
C ALA A 370 -1.01 -1.22 -31.76
N GLY A 371 -0.10 -0.54 -32.45
CA GLY A 371 0.28 -0.82 -33.84
C GLY A 371 0.92 -2.20 -33.98
N LEU A 372 1.83 -2.58 -33.08
CA LEU A 372 2.42 -3.91 -33.00
C LEU A 372 1.34 -4.96 -32.75
N THR A 373 0.43 -4.73 -31.81
CA THR A 373 -0.69 -5.64 -31.53
C THR A 373 -1.58 -5.84 -32.75
N TYR A 374 -1.97 -4.75 -33.44
CA TYR A 374 -2.76 -4.83 -34.66
C TYR A 374 -2.02 -5.56 -35.79
N PHE A 375 -0.73 -5.29 -35.95
CA PHE A 375 0.13 -5.97 -36.91
C PHE A 375 0.21 -7.47 -36.60
N LEU A 376 0.46 -7.85 -35.35
CA LEU A 376 0.49 -9.26 -34.91
C LEU A 376 -0.86 -9.93 -35.12
N TRP A 377 -1.96 -9.24 -34.84
CA TRP A 377 -3.32 -9.75 -35.09
C TRP A 377 -3.52 -10.10 -36.57
N LYS A 378 -3.17 -9.16 -37.46
CA LYS A 378 -3.33 -9.30 -38.92
C LYS A 378 -2.35 -10.33 -39.52
N LEU A 379 -1.08 -10.26 -39.14
CA LEU A 379 -0.03 -11.15 -39.64
C LEU A 379 -0.24 -12.60 -39.19
N LEU A 380 -0.61 -12.80 -37.92
CA LEU A 380 -0.77 -14.15 -37.36
C LEU A 380 -2.17 -14.72 -37.60
N SER A 381 -3.12 -13.95 -38.14
CA SER A 381 -4.53 -14.37 -38.28
C SER A 381 -5.09 -14.94 -36.96
N PHE A 382 -4.75 -14.26 -35.86
CA PHE A 382 -5.01 -14.76 -34.51
C PHE A 382 -6.52 -14.72 -34.21
N LYS A 383 -7.10 -15.85 -33.79
CA LYS A 383 -8.51 -15.91 -33.39
C LYS A 383 -8.66 -15.29 -32.01
N ASP A 384 -9.00 -14.02 -31.99
CA ASP A 384 -8.90 -13.16 -30.80
C ASP A 384 -10.03 -13.31 -29.76
N ILE A 385 -11.14 -13.95 -30.13
CA ILE A 385 -12.28 -14.15 -29.22
C ILE A 385 -11.95 -15.25 -28.22
N ILE A 386 -11.96 -14.91 -26.92
CA ILE A 386 -11.60 -15.83 -25.83
C ILE A 386 -12.65 -16.93 -25.68
N HIS A 387 -13.94 -16.54 -25.61
CA HIS A 387 -15.04 -17.48 -25.61
C HIS A 387 -16.33 -16.83 -26.13
N SER A 388 -17.07 -17.53 -27.00
CA SER A 388 -18.31 -17.01 -27.59
C SER A 388 -19.47 -17.02 -26.60
N ASP A 389 -19.60 -18.06 -25.78
CA ASP A 389 -20.64 -18.15 -24.75
C ASP A 389 -20.32 -17.24 -23.57
N TRP A 390 -21.16 -16.24 -23.34
CA TRP A 390 -21.04 -15.31 -22.21
C TRP A 390 -21.32 -15.99 -20.87
N ARG A 391 -22.11 -17.08 -20.83
CA ARG A 391 -22.42 -17.81 -19.59
C ARG A 391 -21.17 -18.44 -19.01
N LEU A 392 -20.30 -18.98 -19.85
CA LEU A 392 -19.01 -19.53 -19.42
C LEU A 392 -18.08 -18.42 -18.90
N ARG A 393 -18.07 -17.25 -19.54
CA ARG A 393 -17.29 -16.10 -19.07
C ARG A 393 -17.75 -15.65 -17.68
N VAL A 394 -19.07 -15.59 -17.46
CA VAL A 394 -19.65 -15.29 -16.15
C VAL A 394 -19.36 -16.38 -15.13
N ALA A 395 -19.42 -17.66 -15.52
CA ALA A 395 -19.08 -18.78 -14.63
C ALA A 395 -17.61 -18.75 -14.16
N VAL A 396 -16.70 -18.18 -14.95
CA VAL A 396 -15.30 -17.92 -14.55
C VAL A 396 -15.19 -16.69 -13.65
N SER A 397 -15.90 -15.59 -13.97
CA SER A 397 -15.80 -14.33 -13.22
C SER A 397 -16.49 -14.36 -11.85
N ILE A 398 -17.65 -15.01 -11.70
CA ILE A 398 -18.43 -14.99 -10.45
C ILE A 398 -17.63 -15.50 -9.24
N PRO A 399 -16.97 -16.68 -9.28
CA PRO A 399 -16.19 -17.17 -8.14
C PRO A 399 -15.08 -16.18 -7.72
N ILE A 400 -14.49 -15.49 -8.69
CA ILE A 400 -13.45 -14.48 -8.45
C ILE A 400 -14.05 -13.26 -7.75
N LEU A 401 -15.21 -12.77 -8.21
CA LEU A 401 -15.92 -11.65 -7.57
C LEU A 401 -16.37 -12.01 -6.15
N VAL A 402 -16.87 -13.22 -5.93
CA VAL A 402 -17.24 -13.72 -4.59
C VAL A 402 -16.02 -13.76 -3.66
N LEU A 403 -14.87 -14.20 -4.17
CA LEU A 403 -13.61 -14.19 -3.42
C LEU A 403 -13.21 -12.75 -3.06
N PHE A 404 -13.26 -11.80 -4.00
CA PHE A 404 -12.98 -10.40 -3.73
C PHE A 404 -13.91 -9.81 -2.66
N THR A 405 -15.22 -10.05 -2.76
CA THR A 405 -16.18 -9.62 -1.75
C THR A 405 -15.89 -10.22 -0.39
N THR A 406 -15.43 -11.47 -0.34
CA THR A 406 -15.05 -12.14 0.91
C THR A 406 -13.81 -11.50 1.52
N VAL A 407 -12.77 -11.23 0.72
CA VAL A 407 -11.57 -10.50 1.17
C VAL A 407 -11.93 -9.12 1.70
N VAL A 408 -12.75 -8.36 0.96
CA VAL A 408 -13.25 -7.04 1.37
C VAL A 408 -14.00 -7.12 2.70
N THR A 409 -14.87 -8.11 2.86
CA THR A 409 -15.64 -8.33 4.10
C THR A 409 -14.72 -8.64 5.28
N ILE A 410 -13.70 -9.48 5.08
CA ILE A 410 -12.73 -9.85 6.13
C ILE A 410 -11.97 -8.62 6.62
N PHE A 411 -11.48 -7.77 5.71
CA PHE A 411 -10.78 -6.55 6.11
C PHE A 411 -11.73 -5.51 6.72
N GLY A 412 -12.97 -5.41 6.25
CA GLY A 412 -13.99 -4.53 6.82
C GLY A 412 -14.44 -4.93 8.24
N GLN A 413 -14.28 -6.20 8.61
CA GLN A 413 -14.57 -6.74 9.94
C GLN A 413 -13.35 -6.77 10.88
N GLN A 414 -12.26 -6.07 10.54
CA GLN A 414 -11.10 -6.00 11.41
C GLN A 414 -11.44 -5.29 12.74
N GLU A 415 -10.90 -5.80 13.84
CA GLU A 415 -11.00 -5.18 15.16
C GLU A 415 -9.59 -4.79 15.63
N ASN A 416 -9.40 -3.54 16.06
CA ASN A 416 -8.10 -3.01 16.49
C ASN A 416 -7.00 -3.24 15.43
N GLY A 417 -7.33 -3.02 14.15
CA GLY A 417 -6.47 -3.27 12.99
C GLY A 417 -6.15 -4.75 12.69
N LYS A 418 -6.73 -5.73 13.40
CA LYS A 418 -6.46 -7.17 13.22
C LYS A 418 -7.65 -7.92 12.62
N ILE A 419 -7.35 -8.87 11.74
CA ILE A 419 -8.35 -9.79 11.18
C ILE A 419 -8.32 -11.13 11.93
N ALA A 420 -9.25 -12.05 11.65
CA ALA A 420 -9.24 -13.38 12.25
C ALA A 420 -7.94 -14.17 11.94
N ASN A 421 -7.33 -14.77 12.96
CA ASN A 421 -6.00 -15.41 12.86
C ASN A 421 -5.95 -16.65 11.93
N ASN A 422 -7.10 -17.28 11.66
CA ASN A 422 -7.18 -18.55 10.93
C ASN A 422 -7.41 -18.38 9.42
N ILE A 423 -7.10 -17.21 8.86
CA ILE A 423 -7.27 -16.93 7.42
C ILE A 423 -5.89 -16.96 6.75
N PRO A 424 -5.52 -18.04 6.03
CA PRO A 424 -4.21 -18.17 5.42
C PRO A 424 -3.85 -16.98 4.52
N ILE A 425 -2.56 -16.64 4.47
CA ILE A 425 -1.99 -15.46 3.78
C ILE A 425 -2.45 -14.13 4.39
N LEU A 426 -3.75 -13.86 4.50
CA LEU A 426 -4.28 -12.57 4.97
C LEU A 426 -3.93 -12.31 6.44
N SER A 427 -4.08 -13.30 7.33
CA SER A 427 -3.79 -13.09 8.75
C SER A 427 -2.30 -12.89 8.98
N SER A 428 -1.46 -13.65 8.27
CA SER A 428 -0.02 -13.47 8.26
C SER A 428 0.39 -12.11 7.69
N LEU A 429 -0.28 -11.64 6.64
CA LEU A 429 0.05 -10.35 6.02
C LEU A 429 -0.36 -9.17 6.89
N ASN A 430 -1.56 -9.22 7.50
CA ASN A 430 -2.13 -8.12 8.28
C ASN A 430 -1.70 -8.12 9.76
N ASN A 431 -1.66 -9.28 10.43
CA ASN A 431 -1.54 -9.35 11.90
C ASN A 431 -0.11 -9.56 12.42
N THR A 432 0.85 -9.93 11.56
CA THR A 432 2.17 -10.39 12.04
C THR A 432 2.94 -9.30 12.79
N GLU A 433 2.87 -8.04 12.36
CA GLU A 433 3.43 -6.88 13.06
C GLU A 433 2.67 -5.62 12.63
N ASN A 434 2.43 -4.67 13.53
CA ASN A 434 1.86 -3.38 13.15
C ASN A 434 2.96 -2.43 12.66
N ILE A 435 3.04 -2.25 11.35
CA ILE A 435 3.93 -1.30 10.67
C ILE A 435 3.16 -0.11 10.09
N GLU A 436 1.86 0.00 10.35
CA GLU A 436 1.03 1.00 9.69
C GLU A 436 1.39 2.44 10.16
N TRP A 437 1.94 2.57 11.37
CA TRP A 437 2.48 3.82 11.90
C TRP A 437 3.73 4.31 11.14
N MET A 438 4.38 3.46 10.34
CA MET A 438 5.58 3.81 9.56
C MET A 438 5.24 4.47 8.21
N GLY A 439 3.95 4.66 7.90
CA GLY A 439 3.48 5.31 6.68
C GLY A 439 3.27 4.37 5.49
N GLN A 440 2.54 4.84 4.48
CA GLN A 440 2.08 4.03 3.35
C GLN A 440 3.20 3.53 2.44
N SER A 441 4.35 4.21 2.38
CA SER A 441 5.52 3.74 1.64
C SER A 441 6.11 2.46 2.23
N VAL A 442 6.35 2.45 3.55
CA VAL A 442 6.85 1.26 4.25
C VAL A 442 5.82 0.15 4.16
N VAL A 443 4.53 0.44 4.35
CA VAL A 443 3.47 -0.57 4.23
C VAL A 443 3.40 -1.16 2.82
N ALA A 444 3.44 -0.33 1.75
CA ALA A 444 3.42 -0.82 0.38
C ALA A 444 4.66 -1.65 0.02
N ARG A 445 5.85 -1.20 0.45
CA ARG A 445 7.11 -1.94 0.26
C ARG A 445 7.07 -3.31 0.94
N GLU A 446 6.64 -3.35 2.20
CA GLU A 446 6.68 -4.56 3.00
C GLU A 446 5.50 -5.50 2.73
N ARG A 447 4.28 -4.98 2.52
CA ARG A 447 3.04 -5.76 2.39
C ARG A 447 2.42 -5.77 0.99
N SER A 448 2.97 -5.01 0.05
CA SER A 448 2.50 -4.80 -1.34
C SER A 448 1.55 -3.62 -1.57
N LEU A 449 1.58 -3.08 -2.79
CA LEU A 449 0.71 -1.98 -3.22
C LEU A 449 -0.77 -2.38 -3.20
N MET A 450 -1.07 -3.60 -3.65
CA MET A 450 -2.43 -4.14 -3.62
C MET A 450 -2.99 -4.29 -2.20
N PHE A 451 -2.12 -4.55 -1.22
CA PHE A 451 -2.53 -4.58 0.20
C PHE A 451 -2.95 -3.20 0.68
N VAL A 452 -2.15 -2.16 0.36
CA VAL A 452 -2.49 -0.77 0.69
C VAL A 452 -3.82 -0.36 0.07
N TRP A 453 -4.02 -0.63 -1.23
CA TRP A 453 -5.27 -0.28 -1.91
C TRP A 453 -6.47 -1.02 -1.32
N THR A 454 -6.31 -2.30 -0.97
CA THR A 454 -7.37 -3.06 -0.30
C THR A 454 -7.69 -2.43 1.05
N LYS A 455 -6.69 -2.11 1.87
CA LYS A 455 -6.91 -1.46 3.17
C LYS A 455 -7.59 -0.10 3.04
N GLN A 456 -7.22 0.73 2.06
CA GLN A 456 -7.89 2.01 1.81
C GLN A 456 -9.36 1.85 1.44
N LEU A 457 -9.70 0.81 0.68
CA LEU A 457 -11.08 0.51 0.28
C LEU A 457 -11.95 -0.06 1.40
N THR A 458 -11.35 -0.70 2.40
CA THR A 458 -12.08 -1.52 3.38
C THR A 458 -12.00 -1.04 4.82
N SER A 459 -10.98 -0.26 5.17
CA SER A 459 -10.73 0.11 6.57
C SER A 459 -11.68 1.22 7.00
N SER A 460 -12.20 1.14 8.23
CA SER A 460 -12.83 2.29 8.87
C SER A 460 -11.80 3.42 9.00
N LYS A 461 -12.23 4.66 8.74
CA LYS A 461 -11.37 5.85 8.86
C LYS A 461 -10.93 6.10 10.28
N MET A 462 -11.75 5.69 11.25
CA MET A 462 -11.45 5.76 12.67
C MET A 462 -12.08 4.56 13.39
N GLU A 463 -11.36 3.98 14.34
CA GLU A 463 -11.90 2.91 15.18
C GLU A 463 -12.95 3.46 16.13
N ARG A 464 -14.06 2.73 16.33
CA ARG A 464 -15.14 3.15 17.23
C ARG A 464 -14.62 3.20 18.68
N PRO A 465 -14.58 4.37 19.33
CA PRO A 465 -14.15 4.45 20.73
C PRO A 465 -15.13 3.73 21.65
N SER A 466 -14.61 3.08 22.68
CA SER A 466 -15.42 2.48 23.75
C SER A 466 -16.34 3.53 24.38
N GLY A 467 -17.59 3.17 24.66
CA GLY A 467 -18.54 4.10 25.30
C GLY A 467 -19.18 5.13 24.36
N TYR A 468 -18.91 5.08 23.05
CA TYR A 468 -19.57 5.94 22.07
C TYR A 468 -21.09 5.68 22.02
N SER A 469 -21.86 6.69 22.44
CA SER A 469 -23.32 6.73 22.44
C SER A 469 -23.81 8.19 22.39
N LYS A 470 -25.09 8.41 22.01
CA LYS A 470 -25.71 9.75 22.02
C LYS A 470 -25.58 10.44 23.39
N ASN A 471 -25.93 9.73 24.46
CA ASN A 471 -25.87 10.23 25.83
C ASN A 471 -24.43 10.61 26.25
N THR A 472 -23.43 9.86 25.81
CA THR A 472 -22.01 10.19 26.07
C THR A 472 -21.63 11.50 25.41
N ILE A 473 -22.00 11.69 24.13
CA ILE A 473 -21.70 12.92 23.38
C ILE A 473 -22.41 14.13 23.99
N GLU A 474 -23.68 13.99 24.39
CA GLU A 474 -24.44 15.06 25.06
C GLU A 474 -23.82 15.48 26.40
N LYS A 475 -23.35 14.51 27.20
CA LYS A 475 -22.63 14.79 28.45
C LYS A 475 -21.31 15.51 28.21
N LEU A 476 -20.55 15.11 27.19
CA LEU A 476 -19.31 15.81 26.82
C LEU A 476 -19.59 17.24 26.39
N ALA A 477 -20.64 17.46 25.60
CA ALA A 477 -21.05 18.81 25.20
C ALA A 477 -21.30 19.69 26.43
N GLN A 478 -22.07 19.20 27.41
CA GLN A 478 -22.33 19.93 28.66
C GLN A 478 -21.07 20.18 29.50
N GLU A 479 -20.20 19.17 29.64
CA GLU A 479 -18.93 19.30 30.38
C GLU A 479 -18.06 20.41 29.79
N TYR A 480 -17.88 20.40 28.47
CA TYR A 480 -17.04 21.39 27.80
C TYR A 480 -17.68 22.78 27.69
N THR A 481 -19.02 22.87 27.74
CA THR A 481 -19.69 24.17 27.93
C THR A 481 -19.33 24.80 29.27
N GLN A 482 -19.34 24.01 30.35
CA GLN A 482 -18.94 24.51 31.68
C GLN A 482 -17.45 24.89 31.72
N LYS A 483 -16.58 24.10 31.05
CA LYS A 483 -15.15 24.43 30.93
C LYS A 483 -14.93 25.71 30.12
N ALA A 484 -15.65 25.91 29.02
CA ALA A 484 -15.60 27.14 28.24
C ALA A 484 -16.01 28.35 29.09
N ASP A 485 -17.09 28.25 29.88
CA ASP A 485 -17.51 29.31 30.80
C ASP A 485 -16.42 29.66 31.83
N VAL A 486 -15.67 28.67 32.33
CA VAL A 486 -14.54 28.88 33.25
C VAL A 486 -13.37 29.59 32.56
N ILE A 487 -12.96 29.10 31.39
CA ILE A 487 -11.87 29.69 30.59
C ILE A 487 -12.22 31.15 30.22
N ASN A 488 -13.46 31.38 29.81
CA ASN A 488 -13.94 32.69 29.34
C ASN A 488 -14.06 33.74 30.45
N LYS A 489 -13.97 33.38 31.74
CA LYS A 489 -13.86 34.37 32.83
C LYS A 489 -12.54 35.17 32.75
N GLY A 490 -11.47 34.53 32.26
CA GLY A 490 -10.15 35.13 32.12
C GLY A 490 -9.84 35.68 30.73
N ARG A 491 -10.71 35.46 29.74
CA ARG A 491 -10.52 35.83 28.33
C ARG A 491 -11.53 36.89 27.88
N LYS A 492 -11.11 37.82 27.01
CA LYS A 492 -11.94 38.96 26.56
C LYS A 492 -12.01 39.01 25.04
N GLY A 493 -13.13 39.53 24.53
CA GLY A 493 -13.37 39.66 23.08
C GLY A 493 -13.56 38.33 22.36
N SER A 494 -13.71 38.44 21.05
CA SER A 494 -13.76 37.34 20.09
C SER A 494 -12.49 37.28 19.25
N ILE A 495 -12.21 36.11 18.68
CA ILE A 495 -11.20 35.99 17.63
C ILE A 495 -11.57 36.76 16.36
N SER A 496 -12.86 37.04 16.12
CA SER A 496 -13.33 37.83 14.98
C SER A 496 -13.25 39.35 15.19
N ASP A 497 -12.76 39.80 16.36
CA ASP A 497 -12.44 41.21 16.63
C ASP A 497 -11.07 41.63 16.04
N GLN A 498 -10.40 40.73 15.31
CA GLN A 498 -9.08 40.95 14.71
C GLN A 498 -8.98 40.22 13.36
N THR A 499 -7.99 40.58 12.56
CA THR A 499 -7.63 39.80 11.36
C THR A 499 -6.66 38.68 11.73
N VAL A 500 -6.96 37.47 11.28
CA VAL A 500 -6.15 36.27 11.53
C VAL A 500 -5.64 35.73 10.20
N ILE A 501 -4.35 35.42 10.13
CA ILE A 501 -3.69 34.93 8.93
C ILE A 501 -2.97 33.63 9.26
N PHE A 502 -3.44 32.51 8.75
CA PHE A 502 -2.76 31.23 8.82
C PHE A 502 -1.85 31.12 7.61
N VAL A 503 -0.54 31.03 7.84
CA VAL A 503 0.48 30.84 6.81
C VAL A 503 1.07 29.46 6.96
N LEU A 504 0.66 28.56 6.07
CA LEU A 504 1.38 27.32 5.80
C LEU A 504 2.56 27.64 4.88
N SER A 505 3.75 27.60 5.43
CA SER A 505 5.01 27.76 4.71
C SER A 505 5.50 26.41 4.21
N GLU A 506 5.32 26.17 2.91
CA GLU A 506 5.56 24.89 2.24
C GLU A 506 6.98 24.40 2.53
N SER A 507 7.08 23.15 3.00
CA SER A 507 8.33 22.46 3.31
C SER A 507 9.26 23.24 4.26
N PHE A 508 8.78 24.20 5.06
CA PHE A 508 9.63 25.05 5.89
C PHE A 508 10.10 24.33 7.17
N ALA A 509 11.40 24.10 7.28
CA ALA A 509 12.02 23.58 8.50
C ALA A 509 13.47 24.04 8.61
N ASP A 510 13.93 24.43 9.80
CA ASP A 510 15.32 24.82 10.03
C ASP A 510 16.29 23.64 9.83
N PRO A 511 17.14 23.65 8.77
CA PRO A 511 18.04 22.55 8.50
C PRO A 511 19.19 22.46 9.51
N SER A 512 19.43 23.51 10.31
CA SER A 512 20.48 23.49 11.34
C SER A 512 20.19 22.55 12.51
N ARG A 513 18.97 22.00 12.60
CA ARG A 513 18.62 20.93 13.56
C ARG A 513 19.12 19.56 13.15
N LEU A 514 19.45 19.35 11.87
CA LEU A 514 19.86 18.05 11.34
C LEU A 514 21.37 17.87 11.52
N SER A 515 21.78 16.83 12.24
CA SER A 515 23.19 16.62 12.64
C SER A 515 24.14 16.40 11.47
N ASP A 516 23.65 15.78 10.39
CA ASP A 516 24.46 15.51 9.19
C ASP A 516 24.48 16.68 8.20
N VAL A 517 23.71 17.76 8.43
CA VAL A 517 23.64 18.92 7.54
C VAL A 517 24.57 20.03 8.02
N SER A 518 25.41 20.53 7.12
CA SER A 518 26.28 21.68 7.33
C SER A 518 25.86 22.84 6.45
N LEU A 519 25.64 24.02 7.05
CA LEU A 519 25.22 25.23 6.36
C LEU A 519 26.36 26.25 6.33
N ASN A 520 26.51 26.95 5.22
CA ASN A 520 27.52 28.01 5.09
C ASN A 520 27.16 29.24 5.96
N ARG A 521 25.87 29.54 6.08
CA ARG A 521 25.29 30.64 6.85
C ARG A 521 23.91 30.22 7.35
N ASP A 522 23.42 30.85 8.41
CA ASP A 522 22.04 30.68 8.86
C ASP A 522 21.07 31.25 7.82
N PRO A 523 20.20 30.43 7.20
CA PRO A 523 19.29 30.91 6.16
C PRO A 523 18.04 31.59 6.72
N ILE A 524 17.72 31.45 8.01
CA ILE A 524 16.45 31.97 8.59
C ILE A 524 16.64 32.88 9.82
N PRO A 525 17.57 33.85 9.80
CA PRO A 525 17.90 34.65 10.97
C PRO A 525 16.74 35.52 11.46
N TYR A 526 15.90 36.06 10.57
CA TYR A 526 14.77 36.90 10.98
C TYR A 526 13.67 36.07 11.64
N ILE A 527 13.30 34.93 11.05
CA ILE A 527 12.29 34.03 11.64
C ILE A 527 12.76 33.54 13.02
N LYS A 528 14.04 33.19 13.18
CA LYS A 528 14.60 32.86 14.51
C LYS A 528 14.45 34.02 15.51
N SER A 529 14.62 35.26 15.06
CA SER A 529 14.41 36.44 15.92
C SER A 529 12.94 36.61 16.33
N VAL A 530 11.98 36.33 15.43
CA VAL A 530 10.55 36.33 15.74
C VAL A 530 10.22 35.26 16.78
N LYS A 531 10.70 34.02 16.57
CA LYS A 531 10.52 32.92 17.53
C LYS A 531 11.07 33.26 18.93
N LYS A 532 12.18 33.99 19.00
CA LYS A 532 12.73 34.43 20.30
C LYS A 532 11.80 35.38 21.05
N ASN A 533 11.05 36.23 20.36
CA ASN A 533 10.26 37.30 20.97
C ASN A 533 8.77 36.96 21.13
N TYR A 534 8.23 36.05 20.31
CA TYR A 534 6.82 35.71 20.26
C TYR A 534 6.56 34.24 20.64
N THR A 535 5.28 33.87 20.85
CA THR A 535 4.88 32.47 21.04
C THR A 535 5.38 31.63 19.86
N SER A 536 6.13 30.58 20.14
CA SER A 536 6.75 29.76 19.10
C SER A 536 7.28 28.45 19.66
N GLY A 537 7.60 27.53 18.75
CA GLY A 537 8.18 26.25 19.09
C GLY A 537 8.44 25.40 17.85
N LEU A 538 8.26 24.10 18.01
CA LEU A 538 8.26 23.12 16.94
C LEU A 538 6.86 22.55 16.75
N MET A 539 6.52 22.23 15.51
CA MET A 539 5.31 21.50 15.16
C MET A 539 5.70 20.07 14.75
N LYS A 540 4.91 19.09 15.17
CA LYS A 540 5.00 17.72 14.65
C LYS A 540 4.22 17.59 13.35
N ALA A 541 4.94 17.33 12.28
CA ALA A 541 4.36 16.90 11.00
C ALA A 541 3.96 15.42 11.06
N ASP A 542 2.82 15.05 10.46
CA ASP A 542 2.38 13.65 10.39
C ASP A 542 3.07 12.86 9.27
N SER A 543 3.76 13.55 8.36
CA SER A 543 4.44 12.98 7.21
C SER A 543 5.74 13.72 6.89
N TYR A 544 6.54 13.13 6.00
CA TYR A 544 7.83 13.62 5.55
C TYR A 544 7.81 13.79 4.03
N GLY A 545 8.25 14.94 3.50
CA GLY A 545 8.27 15.22 2.06
C GLY A 545 6.90 15.37 1.38
N GLY A 546 5.84 15.54 2.17
CA GLY A 546 4.48 15.74 1.66
C GLY A 546 3.45 15.80 2.78
N GLY A 547 2.18 15.92 2.39
CA GLY A 547 1.04 15.84 3.31
C GLY A 547 0.45 17.20 3.70
N THR A 548 0.83 18.28 3.02
CA THR A 548 0.36 19.67 3.19
C THR A 548 -1.12 19.77 3.59
N ALA A 549 -2.02 19.13 2.84
CA ALA A 549 -3.46 19.17 3.09
C ALA A 549 -3.89 18.55 4.44
N ASN A 550 -3.09 17.66 5.02
CA ASN A 550 -3.36 17.06 6.34
C ASN A 550 -3.07 18.07 7.45
N MET A 551 -1.90 18.73 7.41
CA MET A 551 -1.56 19.79 8.37
C MET A 551 -2.49 21.00 8.19
N GLU A 552 -2.87 21.33 6.95
CA GLU A 552 -3.87 22.35 6.62
C GLU A 552 -5.23 22.01 7.26
N PHE A 553 -5.75 20.79 7.07
CA PHE A 553 -6.97 20.31 7.70
C PHE A 553 -6.91 20.40 9.23
N GLN A 554 -5.82 19.91 9.82
CA GLN A 554 -5.63 19.89 11.27
C GLN A 554 -5.58 21.30 11.84
N SER A 555 -4.84 22.21 11.20
CA SER A 555 -4.73 23.61 11.65
C SER A 555 -6.08 24.33 11.64
N LEU A 556 -6.89 24.09 10.59
CA LEU A 556 -8.19 24.75 10.43
C LEU A 556 -9.25 24.14 11.33
N THR A 557 -9.26 22.81 11.51
CA THR A 557 -10.33 22.10 12.22
C THR A 557 -10.04 21.85 13.69
N GLY A 558 -8.77 21.68 14.06
CA GLY A 558 -8.36 21.20 15.37
C GLY A 558 -8.51 19.68 15.58
N LEU A 559 -8.85 18.92 14.53
CA LEU A 559 -8.99 17.46 14.60
C LEU A 559 -7.70 16.76 14.16
N PRO A 560 -7.02 16.00 15.02
CA PRO A 560 -5.70 15.43 14.74
C PRO A 560 -5.72 14.13 13.90
N MET A 561 -4.75 13.99 13.01
CA MET A 561 -4.59 12.76 12.20
C MET A 561 -4.23 11.53 13.03
N TYR A 562 -3.56 11.71 14.19
CA TYR A 562 -3.07 10.59 15.03
C TYR A 562 -4.18 9.71 15.64
N ASN A 563 -5.44 10.15 15.60
CA ASN A 563 -6.59 9.37 16.07
C ASN A 563 -7.22 8.51 14.97
N LEU A 564 -6.84 8.74 13.70
CA LEU A 564 -7.42 8.08 12.54
C LEU A 564 -6.67 6.81 12.16
N SER A 565 -7.28 6.04 11.27
CA SER A 565 -6.63 4.89 10.67
C SER A 565 -5.40 5.36 9.89
N SER A 566 -4.29 4.68 10.15
CA SER A 566 -3.06 4.71 9.36
C SER A 566 -3.27 4.53 7.85
N SER A 567 -4.38 3.92 7.42
CA SER A 567 -4.74 3.74 6.00
C SER A 567 -5.10 5.05 5.29
N ILE A 568 -5.45 6.10 6.04
CA ILE A 568 -5.77 7.41 5.49
C ILE A 568 -4.48 8.10 5.05
N SER A 569 -4.44 8.53 3.78
CA SER A 569 -3.32 9.34 3.26
C SER A 569 -3.65 10.82 3.26
N THR A 570 -4.84 11.21 2.76
CA THR A 570 -5.21 12.62 2.62
C THR A 570 -6.56 12.94 3.25
N LEU A 571 -6.56 13.77 4.30
CA LEU A 571 -7.77 14.12 5.06
C LEU A 571 -8.83 14.83 4.20
N TYR A 572 -8.44 15.70 3.27
CA TYR A 572 -9.38 16.41 2.40
C TYR A 572 -10.12 15.54 1.40
N THR A 573 -9.52 14.44 0.93
CA THR A 573 -10.13 13.56 -0.08
C THR A 573 -10.77 12.33 0.55
N GLU A 574 -10.24 11.86 1.68
CA GLU A 574 -10.67 10.63 2.32
C GLU A 574 -11.54 10.87 3.57
N VAL A 575 -11.37 11.97 4.32
CA VAL A 575 -12.08 12.18 5.60
C VAL A 575 -13.14 13.25 5.46
N ALA A 576 -12.73 14.46 5.07
CA ALA A 576 -13.58 15.63 5.01
C ALA A 576 -14.90 15.40 4.26
N PRO A 577 -14.94 14.76 3.06
CA PRO A 577 -16.18 14.63 2.27
C PRO A 577 -17.32 13.91 2.98
N GLU A 578 -17.02 13.04 3.94
CA GLU A 578 -18.03 12.26 4.68
C GLU A 578 -18.37 12.82 6.06
N MET A 579 -17.63 13.83 6.54
CA MET A 579 -17.97 14.50 7.80
C MET A 579 -19.37 15.10 7.70
N LYS A 580 -20.17 15.06 8.78
CA LYS A 580 -21.48 15.75 8.77
C LYS A 580 -21.36 17.25 8.99
N ARG A 581 -20.45 17.64 9.88
CA ARG A 581 -20.03 19.01 10.14
C ARG A 581 -18.51 19.03 10.13
N MET A 582 -17.92 20.01 9.47
CA MET A 582 -16.47 20.25 9.49
C MET A 582 -16.24 21.53 10.28
N PRO A 583 -15.92 21.46 11.60
CA PRO A 583 -15.68 22.65 12.38
C PRO A 583 -14.42 23.36 11.86
N SER A 584 -14.39 24.69 11.94
CA SER A 584 -13.19 25.45 11.63
C SER A 584 -13.01 26.64 12.55
N ILE A 585 -11.77 27.00 12.86
CA ILE A 585 -11.44 28.28 13.50
C ILE A 585 -11.94 29.49 12.69
N SER A 586 -12.09 29.33 11.38
CA SER A 586 -12.68 30.35 10.50
C SER A 586 -14.18 30.53 10.70
N ASP A 587 -14.88 29.64 11.42
CA ASP A 587 -16.34 29.72 11.62
C ASP A 587 -16.78 30.97 12.41
N SER A 588 -15.87 31.61 13.16
CA SER A 588 -16.12 32.89 13.84
C SER A 588 -16.18 34.09 12.88
N PHE A 589 -15.88 33.91 11.59
CA PHE A 589 -15.86 34.97 10.59
C PHE A 589 -16.99 34.78 9.59
N GLU A 590 -17.55 35.90 9.12
CA GLU A 590 -18.54 35.89 8.04
C GLU A 590 -17.91 35.45 6.71
N SER A 591 -18.68 34.79 5.84
CA SER A 591 -18.19 34.20 4.59
C SER A 591 -17.46 35.21 3.67
N GLN A 592 -17.94 36.46 3.58
CA GLN A 592 -17.29 37.52 2.80
C GLN A 592 -15.91 37.95 3.34
N ASN A 593 -15.62 37.65 4.60
CA ASN A 593 -14.38 38.01 5.29
C ASN A 593 -13.41 36.82 5.37
N LYS A 594 -13.73 35.68 4.76
CA LYS A 594 -12.86 34.50 4.66
C LYS A 594 -12.21 34.42 3.28
N ILE A 595 -10.87 34.43 3.24
CA ILE A 595 -10.10 34.42 1.99
C ILE A 595 -9.07 33.28 2.05
N ALA A 596 -9.10 32.40 1.05
CA ALA A 596 -8.06 31.40 0.83
C ALA A 596 -7.09 31.90 -0.24
N ILE A 597 -5.80 31.67 -0.06
CA ILE A 597 -4.76 32.07 -1.01
C ILE A 597 -3.81 30.89 -1.21
N HIS A 598 -3.70 30.42 -2.45
CA HIS A 598 -2.69 29.46 -2.86
C HIS A 598 -2.34 29.71 -4.32
N LEU A 599 -1.13 30.21 -4.59
CA LEU A 599 -0.72 30.57 -5.95
C LEU A 599 -0.44 29.36 -6.86
N GLY A 600 -0.85 28.16 -6.47
CA GLY A 600 -0.88 26.98 -7.34
C GLY A 600 -2.24 26.75 -7.98
N ASP A 601 -2.56 25.46 -8.17
CA ASP A 601 -3.86 24.98 -8.63
C ASP A 601 -4.81 24.80 -7.45
N ALA A 602 -5.95 25.50 -7.48
CA ALA A 602 -6.98 25.43 -6.45
C ALA A 602 -7.69 24.07 -6.33
N TYR A 603 -7.65 23.21 -7.35
CA TYR A 603 -8.26 21.88 -7.33
C TYR A 603 -7.40 20.84 -6.61
N MET A 604 -6.09 21.09 -6.50
CA MET A 604 -5.16 20.21 -5.78
C MET A 604 -5.66 19.93 -4.35
N TYR A 605 -5.59 18.65 -3.95
CA TYR A 605 -6.15 18.14 -2.69
C TYR A 605 -7.64 18.41 -2.46
N SER A 606 -8.42 18.68 -3.51
CA SER A 606 -9.83 19.11 -3.40
C SER A 606 -10.03 20.43 -2.64
N ARG A 607 -8.99 21.29 -2.51
CA ARG A 607 -9.05 22.56 -1.76
C ARG A 607 -10.25 23.41 -2.15
N LYS A 608 -10.52 23.60 -3.44
CA LYS A 608 -11.69 24.38 -3.92
C LYS A 608 -13.00 23.89 -3.31
N SER A 609 -13.20 22.58 -3.21
CA SER A 609 -14.41 22.01 -2.62
C SER A 609 -14.43 22.18 -1.10
N ILE A 610 -13.28 22.04 -0.45
CA ILE A 610 -13.14 22.19 1.01
C ILE A 610 -13.39 23.65 1.43
N TYR A 611 -12.71 24.62 0.82
CA TYR A 611 -12.88 26.03 1.13
C TYR A 611 -14.31 26.51 0.90
N ARG A 612 -14.95 26.10 -0.21
CA ARG A 612 -16.37 26.36 -0.44
C ARG A 612 -17.24 25.80 0.69
N ARG A 613 -16.94 24.59 1.17
CA ARG A 613 -17.67 23.96 2.26
C ARG A 613 -17.47 24.66 3.60
N LEU A 614 -16.29 25.22 3.85
CA LEU A 614 -15.96 26.04 5.03
C LEU A 614 -16.52 27.49 4.94
N GLY A 615 -17.24 27.80 3.86
CA GLY A 615 -17.86 29.12 3.66
C GLY A 615 -16.88 30.20 3.20
N PHE A 616 -15.73 29.85 2.63
CA PHE A 616 -14.84 30.84 2.03
C PHE A 616 -15.44 31.36 0.72
N ASN A 617 -15.71 32.67 0.67
CA ASN A 617 -16.26 33.31 -0.52
C ASN A 617 -15.17 33.52 -1.60
N GLU A 618 -13.93 33.75 -1.18
CA GLU A 618 -12.82 34.01 -2.08
C GLU A 618 -11.71 32.98 -1.93
N PHE A 619 -11.29 32.40 -3.07
CA PHE A 619 -10.09 31.60 -3.19
C PHE A 619 -9.24 32.16 -4.32
N ILE A 620 -8.18 32.88 -3.95
CA ILE A 620 -7.22 33.48 -4.88
C ILE A 620 -6.15 32.46 -5.23
N ALA A 621 -6.04 32.13 -6.53
CA ALA A 621 -5.08 31.15 -7.02
C ALA A 621 -4.48 31.53 -8.37
N ALA A 622 -3.47 30.79 -8.84
CA ALA A 622 -2.97 30.95 -10.20
C ALA A 622 -3.94 30.34 -11.22
N ASP A 623 -4.51 29.19 -10.87
CA ASP A 623 -5.53 28.48 -11.66
C ASP A 623 -6.64 27.89 -10.77
N GLY A 624 -7.83 27.71 -11.34
CA GLY A 624 -8.97 27.04 -10.70
C GLY A 624 -9.67 27.80 -9.56
N GLY A 625 -9.08 28.88 -9.04
CA GLY A 625 -9.64 29.71 -7.96
C GLY A 625 -10.92 30.48 -8.36
N THR A 626 -11.54 31.16 -7.39
CA THR A 626 -12.64 32.11 -7.68
C THR A 626 -12.12 33.45 -8.19
N LYS A 627 -10.85 33.75 -7.93
CA LYS A 627 -10.13 34.92 -8.42
C LYS A 627 -8.70 34.55 -8.79
N LYS A 628 -8.18 35.15 -9.87
CA LYS A 628 -6.79 34.99 -10.26
C LYS A 628 -5.91 36.00 -9.52
N SER A 629 -4.75 35.56 -9.02
CA SER A 629 -3.79 36.49 -8.40
C SER A 629 -3.21 37.47 -9.43
N LYS A 630 -2.92 38.70 -8.96
CA LYS A 630 -2.18 39.72 -9.72
C LYS A 630 -0.67 39.47 -9.70
N HIS A 631 -0.18 38.70 -8.72
CA HIS A 631 1.23 38.48 -8.44
C HIS A 631 1.54 36.99 -8.64
N LEU A 632 2.17 36.65 -9.77
CA LEU A 632 2.48 35.26 -10.17
C LEU A 632 3.96 35.05 -10.52
N GLY A 633 4.84 35.96 -10.10
CA GLY A 633 6.28 35.78 -10.28
C GLY A 633 6.79 34.57 -9.51
N THR A 634 7.78 33.87 -10.08
CA THR A 634 8.32 32.63 -9.53
C THR A 634 9.69 32.85 -8.88
N LEU A 635 10.00 32.00 -7.91
CA LEU A 635 11.36 31.78 -7.42
C LEU A 635 11.65 30.29 -7.62
N GLY A 636 12.68 29.97 -8.42
CA GLY A 636 12.86 28.60 -8.89
C GLY A 636 11.70 28.19 -9.79
N VAL A 637 11.02 27.08 -9.45
CA VAL A 637 9.94 26.50 -10.26
C VAL A 637 8.56 27.09 -9.92
N TYR A 638 8.35 27.50 -8.67
CA TYR A 638 7.04 27.84 -8.15
C TYR A 638 6.88 29.33 -7.83
N PRO A 639 5.63 29.83 -7.71
CA PRO A 639 5.37 31.20 -7.27
C PRO A 639 6.05 31.52 -5.94
N SER A 640 6.65 32.70 -5.85
CA SER A 640 7.42 33.09 -4.67
C SER A 640 6.55 33.40 -3.45
N ASP A 641 7.14 33.27 -2.27
CA ASP A 641 6.50 33.64 -1.00
C ASP A 641 6.22 35.14 -0.94
N ALA A 642 7.11 35.97 -1.49
CA ALA A 642 6.90 37.41 -1.62
C ALA A 642 5.63 37.76 -2.41
N ASN A 643 5.38 37.09 -3.54
CA ASN A 643 4.15 37.28 -4.31
C ASN A 643 2.91 36.77 -3.56
N THR A 644 3.04 35.67 -2.81
CA THR A 644 1.97 35.16 -1.95
C THR A 644 1.61 36.18 -0.87
N TYR A 645 2.60 36.72 -0.16
CA TYR A 645 2.41 37.72 0.89
C TYR A 645 1.89 39.06 0.34
N GLN A 646 2.37 39.50 -0.82
CA GLN A 646 1.81 40.68 -1.49
C GLN A 646 0.33 40.48 -1.84
N THR A 647 -0.04 39.26 -2.27
CA THR A 647 -1.45 38.91 -2.51
C THR A 647 -2.28 39.00 -1.22
N VAL A 648 -1.72 38.62 -0.07
CA VAL A 648 -2.40 38.81 1.23
C VAL A 648 -2.61 40.29 1.50
N THR A 649 -1.55 41.11 1.47
CA THR A 649 -1.63 42.53 1.81
C THR A 649 -2.56 43.32 0.89
N ASP A 650 -2.60 43.00 -0.40
CA ASP A 650 -3.49 43.63 -1.37
C ASP A 650 -4.98 43.34 -1.13
N ASN A 651 -5.31 42.27 -0.39
CA ASN A 651 -6.68 41.85 -0.12
C ASN A 651 -7.10 42.06 1.35
N ILE A 652 -6.24 42.69 2.17
CA ILE A 652 -6.63 43.16 3.50
C ILE A 652 -7.51 44.40 3.36
N ASN A 653 -8.71 44.34 3.93
CA ASN A 653 -9.59 45.48 4.09
C ASN A 653 -9.39 46.11 5.48
N PRO A 654 -8.96 47.38 5.58
CA PRO A 654 -8.77 48.05 6.87
C PRO A 654 -10.04 48.12 7.74
N SER A 655 -11.23 48.11 7.12
CA SER A 655 -12.53 48.25 7.81
C SER A 655 -13.17 46.93 8.26
N GLN A 656 -12.61 45.77 7.89
CA GLN A 656 -13.20 44.45 8.17
C GLN A 656 -12.22 43.55 8.89
N ASN A 657 -12.67 42.72 9.82
CA ASN A 657 -11.85 41.66 10.38
C ASN A 657 -11.98 40.40 9.53
N GLN A 658 -10.85 39.89 9.05
CA GLN A 658 -10.80 38.83 8.05
C GLN A 658 -10.04 37.61 8.57
N PHE A 659 -10.37 36.45 8.01
CA PHE A 659 -9.60 35.23 8.17
C PHE A 659 -8.95 34.84 6.84
N PHE A 660 -7.63 34.70 6.86
CA PHE A 660 -6.85 34.24 5.70
C PHE A 660 -6.31 32.84 5.94
N SER A 661 -6.55 31.93 5.00
CA SER A 661 -5.85 30.65 4.90
C SER A 661 -4.87 30.72 3.73
N VAL A 662 -3.58 30.81 4.03
CA VAL A 662 -2.51 31.08 3.05
C VAL A 662 -1.59 29.87 2.94
N ILE A 663 -1.46 29.34 1.74
CA ILE A 663 -0.62 28.18 1.43
C ILE A 663 0.39 28.60 0.37
N THR A 664 1.62 28.77 0.82
CA THR A 664 2.76 29.10 -0.05
C THR A 664 3.13 27.92 -0.96
N TYR A 665 4.00 28.15 -1.95
CA TYR A 665 4.40 27.11 -2.91
C TYR A 665 5.90 27.11 -3.22
N GLN A 666 6.63 28.14 -2.81
CA GLN A 666 8.00 28.41 -3.26
C GLN A 666 8.96 27.24 -3.03
N ASN A 667 8.98 26.70 -1.82
CA ASN A 667 9.97 25.70 -1.39
C ASN A 667 9.51 24.26 -1.66
N HIS A 668 8.58 24.05 -2.59
CA HIS A 668 8.10 22.72 -2.98
C HIS A 668 9.11 22.00 -3.91
N ALA A 669 9.10 20.67 -3.90
CA ALA A 669 9.92 19.88 -4.81
C ALA A 669 9.54 20.10 -6.29
N PRO A 670 10.49 20.23 -7.23
CA PRO A 670 11.93 20.12 -7.06
C PRO A 670 12.63 21.45 -6.67
N TRP A 671 13.59 21.37 -5.75
CA TRP A 671 14.40 22.50 -5.25
C TRP A 671 15.48 22.93 -6.25
N ASN A 672 15.03 23.53 -7.35
CA ASN A 672 15.86 23.95 -8.48
C ASN A 672 16.03 25.47 -8.52
N TYR A 673 16.54 26.05 -7.43
CA TYR A 673 16.88 27.46 -7.36
C TYR A 673 18.39 27.66 -7.25
N THR A 674 18.95 28.35 -8.24
CA THR A 674 20.37 28.74 -8.22
C THR A 674 20.48 30.25 -8.32
N ASP A 675 21.17 30.83 -7.35
CA ASP A 675 21.57 32.23 -7.36
C ASP A 675 23.05 32.36 -6.96
N LYS A 676 23.55 33.59 -6.99
CA LYS A 676 24.91 33.92 -6.56
C LYS A 676 25.01 34.24 -5.06
N THR A 677 23.97 33.96 -4.27
CA THR A 677 24.01 34.27 -2.83
C THR A 677 25.00 33.34 -2.11
N PRO A 678 25.59 33.79 -1.00
CA PRO A 678 26.53 32.97 -0.23
C PRO A 678 25.84 31.94 0.68
N TYR A 679 24.52 31.81 0.61
CA TYR A 679 23.75 30.81 1.35
C TYR A 679 23.83 29.46 0.63
N GLY A 680 23.82 28.39 1.41
CA GLY A 680 24.01 27.04 0.90
C GLY A 680 24.29 26.05 2.01
N GLY A 681 24.31 24.78 1.65
CA GLY A 681 24.52 23.69 2.59
C GLY A 681 24.82 22.37 1.87
N SER A 682 25.34 21.42 2.64
CA SER A 682 25.65 20.06 2.20
C SER A 682 25.42 19.07 3.33
N GLY A 683 25.30 17.79 3.00
CA GLY A 683 25.09 16.73 3.97
C GLY A 683 26.23 15.72 3.98
N LYS A 684 26.58 15.21 5.17
CA LYS A 684 27.56 14.14 5.33
C LYS A 684 27.03 12.84 4.73
N GLY A 685 27.73 12.32 3.72
CA GLY A 685 27.35 11.06 3.05
C GLY A 685 26.20 11.21 2.06
N PHE A 686 25.78 12.44 1.75
CA PHE A 686 24.79 12.72 0.72
C PHE A 686 25.38 12.51 -0.66
N ASP A 687 24.56 12.04 -1.60
CA ASP A 687 24.92 11.97 -3.01
C ASP A 687 24.95 13.37 -3.67
N PRO A 688 25.38 13.49 -4.94
CA PRO A 688 25.44 14.79 -5.61
C PRO A 688 24.08 15.49 -5.75
N ALA A 689 22.99 14.76 -5.94
CA ALA A 689 21.64 15.33 -6.09
C ALA A 689 21.11 15.81 -4.73
N GLU A 690 21.25 14.99 -3.68
CA GLU A 690 20.90 15.35 -2.30
C GLU A 690 21.66 16.59 -1.82
N ASN A 691 22.96 16.69 -2.12
CA ASN A 691 23.75 17.89 -1.82
C ASN A 691 23.29 19.10 -2.63
N SER A 692 22.96 18.93 -3.91
CA SER A 692 22.42 20.02 -4.73
C SER A 692 21.10 20.54 -4.18
N TYR A 693 20.18 19.66 -3.78
CA TYR A 693 18.91 20.05 -3.17
C TYR A 693 19.10 20.71 -1.81
N THR A 694 19.98 20.19 -0.95
CA THR A 694 20.33 20.82 0.34
C THR A 694 20.82 22.25 0.14
N ASN A 695 21.70 22.45 -0.84
CA ASN A 695 22.25 23.76 -1.15
C ASN A 695 21.19 24.74 -1.65
N ASN A 696 20.34 24.32 -2.58
CA ASN A 696 19.32 25.17 -3.17
C ASN A 696 18.21 25.49 -2.16
N TYR A 697 17.78 24.52 -1.37
CA TYR A 697 16.79 24.71 -0.31
C TYR A 697 17.24 25.75 0.73
N ALA A 698 18.51 25.74 1.13
CA ALA A 698 19.04 26.77 2.03
C ALA A 698 18.96 28.20 1.44
N LYS A 699 19.07 28.35 0.11
CA LYS A 699 18.91 29.65 -0.58
C LYS A 699 17.45 30.07 -0.65
N GLU A 700 16.56 29.13 -0.96
CA GLU A 700 15.11 29.38 -0.98
C GLU A 700 14.58 29.76 0.40
N LEU A 701 15.00 29.08 1.46
CA LEU A 701 14.68 29.45 2.84
C LEU A 701 15.10 30.88 3.18
N LYS A 702 16.23 31.35 2.62
CA LYS A 702 16.66 32.74 2.82
C LYS A 702 15.71 33.74 2.17
N GLN A 703 15.17 33.41 1.00
CA GLN A 703 14.15 34.22 0.33
C GLN A 703 12.83 34.23 1.12
N THR A 704 12.42 33.08 1.67
CA THR A 704 11.26 33.00 2.59
C THR A 704 11.48 33.87 3.84
N ASP A 705 12.68 33.85 4.43
CA ASP A 705 13.02 34.67 5.61
C ASP A 705 12.93 36.18 5.33
N ASP A 706 13.46 36.64 4.19
CA ASP A 706 13.35 38.04 3.77
C ASP A 706 11.91 38.44 3.45
N ALA A 707 11.18 37.61 2.70
CA ALA A 707 9.78 37.86 2.36
C ALA A 707 8.91 37.92 3.63
N THR A 708 9.16 37.05 4.61
CA THR A 708 8.46 37.06 5.91
C THR A 708 8.76 38.34 6.68
N LYS A 709 10.00 38.82 6.66
CA LYS A 709 10.39 40.09 7.28
C LYS A 709 9.63 41.28 6.70
N GLU A 710 9.58 41.38 5.38
CA GLU A 710 8.84 42.44 4.69
C GLU A 710 7.35 42.34 4.99
N PHE A 711 6.78 41.14 4.90
CA PHE A 711 5.37 40.88 5.19
C PHE A 711 4.96 41.32 6.60
N LEU A 712 5.66 40.86 7.64
CA LEU A 712 5.34 41.25 9.01
C LEU A 712 5.58 42.76 9.25
N SER A 713 6.58 43.35 8.57
CA SER A 713 6.81 44.79 8.61
C SER A 713 5.65 45.58 8.01
N GLU A 714 5.05 45.16 6.90
CA GLU A 714 3.87 45.83 6.34
C GLU A 714 2.64 45.66 7.25
N LEU A 715 2.41 44.45 7.77
CA LEU A 715 1.30 44.22 8.71
C LEU A 715 1.42 45.04 9.99
N SER A 716 2.63 45.32 10.45
CA SER A 716 2.88 46.13 11.64
C SER A 716 2.42 47.59 11.51
N LYS A 717 2.28 48.09 10.28
CA LYS A 717 1.85 49.47 9.99
C LYS A 717 0.33 49.64 9.97
N LEU A 718 -0.43 48.54 10.01
CA LEU A 718 -1.88 48.57 9.93
C LEU A 718 -2.48 49.02 11.26
N ASP A 719 -3.39 50.01 11.22
CA ASP A 719 -4.15 50.49 12.37
C ASP A 719 -5.34 49.57 12.70
N LYS A 720 -5.06 48.28 12.89
CA LYS A 720 -5.99 47.23 13.31
C LYS A 720 -5.22 46.06 13.91
N LYS A 721 -5.91 45.23 14.70
CA LYS A 721 -5.29 44.00 15.23
C LYS A 721 -5.11 42.95 14.14
N VAL A 722 -3.88 42.48 13.98
CA VAL A 722 -3.52 41.39 13.07
C VAL A 722 -2.67 40.37 13.82
N THR A 723 -3.04 39.10 13.69
CA THR A 723 -2.28 37.95 14.22
C THR A 723 -1.98 36.96 13.11
N VAL A 724 -0.71 36.55 13.00
CA VAL A 724 -0.21 35.59 12.01
C VAL A 724 0.18 34.31 12.73
N VAL A 725 -0.42 33.18 12.33
CA VAL A 725 0.02 31.83 12.70
C VAL A 725 0.84 31.29 11.54
N PHE A 726 2.15 31.26 11.69
CA PHE A 726 3.08 30.73 10.69
C PHE A 726 3.56 29.35 11.10
N TYR A 727 3.53 28.40 10.19
CA TYR A 727 4.08 27.06 10.43
C TYR A 727 4.60 26.42 9.14
N GLY A 728 5.65 25.62 9.27
CA GLY A 728 6.05 24.67 8.25
C GLY A 728 5.21 23.40 8.31
N ASP A 729 4.75 22.88 7.19
CA ASP A 729 3.91 21.68 7.15
C ASP A 729 4.70 20.39 7.32
N HIS A 730 5.81 20.22 6.59
CA HIS A 730 6.73 19.07 6.73
C HIS A 730 8.18 19.45 6.39
N LEU A 731 9.13 18.56 6.67
CA LEU A 731 10.48 18.69 6.12
C LEU A 731 10.48 18.41 4.60
N PRO A 732 11.42 18.97 3.82
CA PRO A 732 11.55 18.65 2.41
C PRO A 732 12.02 17.20 2.22
N GLY A 733 11.47 16.52 1.22
CA GLY A 733 11.55 15.07 1.01
C GLY A 733 12.84 14.51 0.40
N PHE A 734 13.94 15.26 0.40
CA PHE A 734 15.21 14.85 -0.23
C PHE A 734 16.31 14.39 0.74
N TYR A 735 16.12 14.54 2.05
CA TYR A 735 17.10 14.09 3.03
C TYR A 735 17.08 12.55 3.14
N PRO A 736 18.22 11.87 3.03
CA PRO A 736 18.27 10.42 3.18
C PRO A 736 17.95 9.99 4.61
N ASP A 737 17.39 8.79 4.77
CA ASP A 737 17.05 8.19 6.07
C ASP A 737 18.23 8.17 7.06
N SER A 738 19.47 8.13 6.58
CA SER A 738 20.67 8.21 7.41
C SER A 738 20.73 9.47 8.27
N THR A 739 20.23 10.59 7.74
CA THR A 739 20.20 11.91 8.41
C THR A 739 19.47 11.86 9.76
N PHE A 740 18.50 10.97 9.89
CA PHE A 740 17.61 10.90 11.04
C PHE A 740 17.92 9.74 11.99
N LYS A 741 18.92 8.90 11.70
CA LYS A 741 19.19 7.67 12.49
C LYS A 741 19.47 7.95 13.96
N ASP A 742 20.21 9.03 14.25
CA ASP A 742 20.58 9.39 15.62
C ASP A 742 19.43 10.08 16.38
N LYS A 743 18.56 10.79 15.66
CA LYS A 743 17.41 11.53 16.19
C LYS A 743 16.17 11.40 15.29
N PRO A 744 15.49 10.24 15.29
CA PRO A 744 14.38 9.96 14.36
C PRO A 744 13.23 10.96 14.44
N GLU A 745 13.04 11.61 15.58
CA GLU A 745 12.01 12.63 15.79
C GLU A 745 12.20 13.87 14.90
N THR A 746 13.44 14.22 14.56
CA THR A 746 13.76 15.43 13.79
C THR A 746 13.23 15.38 12.35
N GLN A 747 13.00 14.18 11.82
CA GLN A 747 12.39 13.96 10.50
C GLN A 747 11.01 14.61 10.35
N TYR A 748 10.33 14.85 11.47
CA TYR A 748 8.95 15.30 11.51
C TYR A 748 8.77 16.56 12.38
N GLN A 749 9.83 17.33 12.59
CA GLN A 749 9.80 18.54 13.41
C GLN A 749 9.99 19.77 12.54
N THR A 750 8.93 20.52 12.28
CA THR A 750 8.97 21.82 11.60
C THR A 750 8.86 22.97 12.60
N ASP A 751 8.99 24.20 12.11
CA ASP A 751 8.95 25.40 12.94
C ASP A 751 7.57 26.04 12.91
N TYR A 752 7.15 26.64 14.04
CA TYR A 752 5.99 27.53 14.08
C TYR A 752 6.24 28.77 14.93
N PHE A 753 5.47 29.83 14.65
CA PHE A 753 5.33 30.99 15.54
C PHE A 753 3.94 31.63 15.40
N ILE A 754 3.52 32.34 16.44
CA ILE A 754 2.33 33.21 16.44
C ILE A 754 2.79 34.64 16.71
N TRP A 755 2.71 35.47 15.68
CA TRP A 755 3.09 36.88 15.73
C TRP A 755 1.85 37.77 15.74
N SER A 756 1.90 38.88 16.48
CA SER A 756 0.82 39.87 16.53
C SER A 756 1.42 41.27 16.36
N ASN A 757 0.70 42.16 15.65
CA ASN A 757 1.10 43.57 15.54
C ASN A 757 0.74 44.41 16.78
N TYR A 758 0.23 43.76 17.82
CA TYR A 758 -0.09 44.32 19.13
C TYR A 758 0.46 43.41 20.24
N PRO A 759 0.61 43.90 21.48
CA PRO A 759 1.17 43.09 22.57
C PRO A 759 0.32 41.87 22.89
N THR A 760 0.94 40.69 22.90
CA THR A 760 0.34 39.41 23.34
C THR A 760 1.29 38.66 24.27
N PRO A 761 0.78 37.91 25.27
CA PRO A 761 1.61 37.08 26.11
C PRO A 761 2.31 35.97 25.32
N LYS A 762 3.63 35.83 25.51
CA LYS A 762 4.39 34.71 24.96
C LYS A 762 4.05 33.43 25.72
N GLN A 763 3.45 32.46 25.05
CA GLN A 763 3.16 31.14 25.60
C GLN A 763 4.38 30.23 25.50
N ASN A 764 4.43 29.20 26.35
CA ASN A 764 5.53 28.24 26.39
C ASN A 764 5.04 26.83 26.02
N HIS A 765 4.86 26.60 24.72
CA HIS A 765 4.56 25.29 24.16
C HIS A 765 5.64 24.91 23.14
N PRO A 766 6.79 24.37 23.60
CA PRO A 766 7.95 24.17 22.73
C PRO A 766 7.72 23.13 21.63
N TYR A 767 6.69 22.29 21.75
CA TYR A 767 6.37 21.25 20.79
C TYR A 767 4.87 20.91 20.79
N ILE A 768 4.18 21.14 19.67
CA ILE A 768 2.73 20.93 19.51
C ILE A 768 2.40 20.21 18.19
N ASN A 769 1.18 19.71 18.06
CA ASN A 769 0.67 19.20 16.78
C ASN A 769 0.02 20.35 15.97
N SER A 770 -0.07 20.18 14.65
CA SER A 770 -0.80 21.14 13.80
C SER A 770 -2.27 21.33 14.23
N SER A 771 -2.91 20.33 14.84
CA SER A 771 -4.26 20.44 15.40
C SER A 771 -4.37 21.40 16.58
N ASP A 772 -3.27 21.73 17.24
CA ASP A 772 -3.27 22.58 18.44
C ASP A 772 -3.26 24.08 18.11
N PHE A 773 -3.00 24.47 16.85
CA PHE A 773 -2.84 25.88 16.48
C PHE A 773 -4.06 26.75 16.80
N SER A 774 -5.26 26.21 16.66
CA SER A 774 -6.49 26.92 17.02
C SER A 774 -6.54 27.23 18.52
N ALA A 775 -6.14 26.28 19.37
CA ALA A 775 -6.09 26.48 20.83
C ALA A 775 -4.95 27.45 21.22
N GLU A 776 -3.77 27.28 20.62
CA GLU A 776 -2.60 28.12 20.87
C GLU A 776 -2.82 29.58 20.45
N LEU A 777 -3.50 29.79 19.32
CA LEU A 777 -3.94 31.12 18.87
C LEU A 777 -4.84 31.79 19.91
N LEU A 778 -5.94 31.11 20.30
CA LEU A 778 -6.92 31.67 21.22
C LEU A 778 -6.33 31.95 22.61
N LEU A 779 -5.34 31.13 23.03
CA LEU A 779 -4.58 31.38 24.26
C LEU A 779 -3.66 32.59 24.11
N THR A 780 -2.88 32.66 23.03
CA THR A 780 -1.93 33.76 22.75
C THR A 780 -2.65 35.10 22.64
N THR A 781 -3.81 35.16 21.97
CA THR A 781 -4.59 36.38 21.82
C THR A 781 -5.53 36.66 23.00
N SER A 782 -5.61 35.74 23.97
CA SER A 782 -6.49 35.82 25.14
C SER A 782 -7.98 36.04 24.80
N THR A 783 -8.44 35.46 23.68
CA THR A 783 -9.82 35.54 23.20
C THR A 783 -10.68 34.38 23.71
N LYS A 784 -11.98 34.63 23.84
CA LYS A 784 -12.94 33.62 24.32
C LYS A 784 -12.97 32.38 23.42
N VAL A 785 -13.40 31.27 24.02
CA VAL A 785 -13.50 29.95 23.40
C VAL A 785 -14.94 29.43 23.40
N SER A 786 -15.31 28.69 22.36
CA SER A 786 -16.49 27.82 22.34
C SER A 786 -16.25 26.55 23.17
N PRO A 787 -17.29 25.75 23.47
CA PRO A 787 -17.11 24.44 24.09
C PRO A 787 -16.16 23.52 23.32
N TYR A 788 -16.23 23.50 21.99
CA TYR A 788 -15.31 22.77 21.14
C TYR A 788 -13.86 23.27 21.30
N GLN A 789 -13.65 24.59 21.25
CA GLN A 789 -12.32 25.18 21.44
C GLN A 789 -11.80 24.99 22.88
N ALA A 790 -12.67 24.89 23.88
CA ALA A 790 -12.31 24.51 25.25
C ALA A 790 -11.83 23.06 25.33
N LEU A 791 -12.46 22.13 24.60
CA LEU A 791 -11.95 20.76 24.43
C LEU A 791 -10.55 20.78 23.81
N LEU A 792 -10.34 21.53 22.72
CA LEU A 792 -9.02 21.62 22.08
C LEU A 792 -7.96 22.23 23.00
N THR A 793 -8.34 23.23 23.81
CA THR A 793 -7.45 23.82 24.84
C THR A 793 -7.03 22.77 25.86
N GLU A 794 -7.98 21.98 26.37
CA GLU A 794 -7.65 20.89 27.30
C GLU A 794 -6.78 19.82 26.65
N VAL A 795 -6.97 19.54 25.37
CA VAL A 795 -6.13 18.60 24.60
C VAL A 795 -4.70 19.11 24.52
N MET A 796 -4.47 20.33 24.07
CA MET A 796 -3.12 20.92 24.00
C MET A 796 -2.40 20.84 25.36
N ASP A 797 -3.11 21.19 26.44
CA ASP A 797 -2.53 21.24 27.79
C ASP A 797 -2.32 19.86 28.43
N ASN A 798 -3.09 18.83 28.05
CA ASN A 798 -3.13 17.56 28.80
C ASN A 798 -2.98 16.30 27.95
N ALA A 799 -3.24 16.34 26.65
CA ALA A 799 -3.40 15.16 25.82
C ALA A 799 -2.85 15.30 24.38
N SER A 800 -2.09 16.34 24.07
CA SER A 800 -1.38 16.42 22.79
C SER A 800 -0.09 15.57 22.81
N ILE A 801 0.63 15.57 21.70
CA ILE A 801 1.78 14.72 21.37
C ILE A 801 2.97 14.81 22.33
N ASP A 802 3.10 15.90 23.08
CA ASP A 802 4.19 16.11 24.03
C ASP A 802 3.89 15.47 25.40
N LYS A 803 2.68 14.93 25.57
CA LYS A 803 2.22 14.30 26.80
C LYS A 803 2.31 12.77 26.71
N LYS A 804 2.74 12.12 27.80
CA LYS A 804 2.87 10.66 27.89
C LYS A 804 1.55 9.92 28.20
N HIS A 805 0.45 10.64 28.40
CA HIS A 805 -0.87 10.10 28.78
C HIS A 805 -0.85 9.16 30.00
N THR A 806 -0.07 9.48 31.03
CA THR A 806 0.08 8.62 32.22
C THR A 806 -0.99 8.89 33.27
N THR A 807 -1.49 10.13 33.39
CA THR A 807 -2.48 10.49 34.41
C THR A 807 -3.92 10.22 33.95
N LYS A 808 -4.85 10.06 34.92
CA LYS A 808 -6.28 9.89 34.64
C LYS A 808 -6.86 11.04 33.81
N LYS A 809 -6.44 12.29 34.10
CA LYS A 809 -6.89 13.48 33.36
C LYS A 809 -6.45 13.42 31.89
N GLN A 810 -5.18 13.12 31.65
CA GLN A 810 -4.63 13.05 30.27
C GLN A 810 -5.32 11.97 29.44
N LYS A 811 -5.55 10.79 30.02
CA LYS A 811 -6.28 9.69 29.35
C LYS A 811 -7.73 10.05 29.08
N LYS A 812 -8.41 10.71 30.02
CA LYS A 812 -9.79 11.18 29.86
C LYS A 812 -9.90 12.16 28.69
N VAL A 813 -9.11 13.24 28.70
CA VAL A 813 -9.17 14.27 27.65
C VAL A 813 -8.84 13.69 26.26
N ALA A 814 -7.83 12.81 26.17
CA ALA A 814 -7.52 12.11 24.92
C ALA A 814 -8.72 11.27 24.43
N HIS A 815 -9.44 10.61 25.33
CA HIS A 815 -10.61 9.82 25.01
C HIS A 815 -11.83 10.68 24.65
N ASP A 816 -12.03 11.80 25.32
CA ASP A 816 -13.10 12.76 25.04
C ASP A 816 -12.95 13.32 23.61
N LEU A 817 -11.73 13.71 23.23
CA LEU A 817 -11.42 14.11 21.86
C LEU A 817 -11.74 12.98 20.87
N LYS A 818 -11.28 11.75 21.13
CA LYS A 818 -11.57 10.60 20.26
C LYS A 818 -13.06 10.37 20.06
N LEU A 819 -13.88 10.56 21.09
CA LEU A 819 -15.34 10.41 21.00
C LEU A 819 -15.97 11.48 20.10
N ILE A 820 -15.58 12.75 20.27
CA ILE A 820 -16.09 13.87 19.47
C ILE A 820 -15.61 13.77 18.02
N GLU A 821 -14.34 13.46 17.81
CA GLU A 821 -13.75 13.28 16.48
C GLU A 821 -14.38 12.10 15.74
N TYR A 822 -14.55 10.95 16.42
CA TYR A 822 -15.26 9.81 15.84
C TYR A 822 -16.68 10.18 15.45
N ASP A 823 -17.41 10.91 16.31
CA ASP A 823 -18.79 11.33 16.03
C ASP A 823 -18.89 12.22 14.78
N LEU A 824 -17.91 13.12 14.57
CA LEU A 824 -17.84 14.03 13.43
C LEU A 824 -17.43 13.32 12.12
N ILE A 825 -16.58 12.30 12.19
CA ILE A 825 -15.96 11.65 11.02
C ILE A 825 -16.68 10.36 10.59
N SER A 826 -16.83 9.40 11.51
CA SER A 826 -17.32 8.04 11.19
C SER A 826 -18.62 7.66 11.91
N GLY A 827 -19.02 8.46 12.91
CA GLY A 827 -20.14 8.18 13.79
C GLY A 827 -21.49 8.60 13.22
N LYS A 828 -22.46 8.71 14.13
CA LYS A 828 -23.82 9.16 13.83
C LYS A 828 -23.93 10.70 13.80
N GLY A 829 -22.89 11.45 14.16
CA GLY A 829 -22.87 12.90 14.18
C GLY A 829 -23.92 13.49 15.11
N TYR A 830 -23.99 12.99 16.35
CA TYR A 830 -24.86 13.52 17.38
C TYR A 830 -24.50 14.97 17.76
N ILE A 831 -23.21 15.31 17.76
CA ILE A 831 -22.73 16.67 18.05
C ILE A 831 -22.90 17.62 16.88
N ALA A 832 -22.98 17.10 15.65
CA ALA A 832 -22.96 17.93 14.42
C ALA A 832 -24.11 18.95 14.36
N SER A 833 -25.25 18.64 14.97
CA SER A 833 -26.43 19.53 15.05
C SER A 833 -26.47 20.42 16.31
N ASN A 834 -25.46 20.34 17.19
CA ASN A 834 -25.38 21.17 18.39
C ASN A 834 -24.54 22.43 18.11
N ASP A 835 -25.18 23.47 17.59
CA ASP A 835 -24.49 24.73 17.25
C ASP A 835 -23.83 25.40 18.46
N ASP A 836 -24.44 25.30 19.65
CA ASP A 836 -23.90 25.88 20.89
C ASP A 836 -22.56 25.26 21.29
N PHE A 837 -22.28 24.03 20.88
CA PHE A 837 -20.98 23.39 21.13
C PHE A 837 -19.86 24.03 20.31
N PHE A 838 -20.17 24.63 19.15
CA PHE A 838 -19.17 25.19 18.25
C PHE A 838 -19.06 26.72 18.32
N LYS A 839 -20.06 27.41 18.89
CA LYS A 839 -20.09 28.88 19.00
C LYS A 839 -19.59 29.37 20.36
N VAL A 840 -18.97 30.56 20.38
CA VAL A 840 -18.71 31.26 21.65
C VAL A 840 -20.03 31.84 22.16
N LYS A 841 -20.32 31.67 23.45
CA LYS A 841 -21.54 32.18 24.06
C LYS A 841 -21.65 33.70 23.89
N GLY A 842 -22.72 34.15 23.22
CA GLY A 842 -23.01 35.56 22.95
C GLY A 842 -22.56 36.07 21.57
N GLU A 843 -21.95 35.23 20.73
CA GLU A 843 -21.77 35.51 19.30
C GLU A 843 -23.06 35.16 18.53
N LYS A 844 -23.40 35.95 17.50
CA LYS A 844 -24.56 35.67 16.62
C LYS A 844 -24.24 34.54 15.65
#